data_AF-W4QW02-F1
#
_entry.id   AF-W4QW02-F1
#
_cell.length_a   1.000
_cell.length_b   1.000
_cell.length_c   1.000
_cell.angle_alpha   90.00
_cell.angle_beta   90.00
_cell.angle_gamma   90.00
#
_symmetry.space_group_name_H-M   'P 1'
#
loop_
_entity.id
_entity.type
_entity.pdbx_description
1 polymer ?
#
loop_
_entity_poly.entity_id
_entity_poly.type
_entity_poly.pdbx_seq_one_letter_code
_entity_poly.pdbx_strand_id
1 'polypeptide(L)'
;MKIRLSKLIKLCSPFLIALLLITSIPIQSVQASTYQITNYNISFADALQLQVNAKGQTDKKYDTFIRSDFLTVDNPSNPKSGTVNRSSTGNVTNVRVRGGAGTHFWEIGLVKSGDILTVLGSTRGQDGYIWYQIAYNKTWVNASPTDIEQYLNPNNFQPSSNQFFQFLKLSESAGLDARELNDKILFDKGALRGTGQAFINAGKTHKVNEIYLISHALLETGNGLSSLARGVQVQGKTVYNMYGIGAFDSCPHTCGAQYAYDQGWFTPEAAIIGGAEFVARNYLNRGQDTLYKMKWNPANPATHQYATDIGWAVKQTTRMANLYGMVTNYTLAYDIPRYQNQPGNPPDYSVLTSKPAETQSNRKKGFTTSNVNLRSEPRVAANTLITTIAANQDVEILQKNSNDWYQVRVNNRTGWIAARYIEETKVSRIQGANAYATSALISQEGWNKSDVVIITRGDRFSDALAGVPLAAKHNAPLLLSRQNRLDDVTRNEIIRLGAKQVIVLGGPLAIQDNVVNDIRKINGVTNVRRIAGNNMHDTAALISNEVAPNGANQAIIVSDNRFQDALSVASYAGANGIPILLANTKQVPKATQDALKRLNVKNTLVIGGPMAISENVAKNLPSPRRIEGATRFDTNIAAFNHFKPNTNKVYLATSERHEDALSGAALAAKENVGVILVDGTRSIHNTTRTNLTRTNYSDVNVLGGHIVITNNIYGQIRNLVD
;
A
#
# COMPACT_ATOMS: atom_id res chain seq x y z
N MET A 1 -18.01 -25.36 -56.67
CA MET A 1 -18.64 -26.38 -55.79
C MET A 1 -18.50 -25.92 -54.33
N LYS A 2 -19.55 -25.28 -53.80
CA LYS A 2 -19.66 -24.78 -52.42
C LYS A 2 -20.67 -25.68 -51.69
N ILE A 3 -20.28 -26.29 -50.57
CA ILE A 3 -21.17 -26.93 -49.58
C ILE A 3 -20.64 -26.45 -48.22
N ARG A 4 -21.21 -25.38 -47.63
CA ARG A 4 -22.24 -25.37 -46.57
C ARG A 4 -21.89 -26.32 -45.41
N LEU A 5 -21.78 -25.84 -44.17
CA LEU A 5 -22.96 -25.56 -43.37
C LEU A 5 -22.73 -24.49 -42.30
N SER A 6 -23.59 -23.48 -42.36
CA SER A 6 -24.00 -22.58 -41.29
C SER A 6 -24.85 -23.31 -40.22
N LYS A 7 -24.51 -23.15 -38.93
CA LYS A 7 -25.40 -22.94 -37.76
C LYS A 7 -24.60 -23.19 -36.46
N LEU A 8 -25.00 -22.47 -35.41
CA LEU A 8 -24.47 -22.45 -34.02
C LEU A 8 -23.32 -21.48 -33.71
N ILE A 9 -23.63 -20.18 -33.73
CA ILE A 9 -23.08 -19.23 -32.74
C ILE A 9 -24.27 -18.58 -32.04
N LYS A 10 -24.74 -19.22 -30.98
CA LYS A 10 -25.50 -18.66 -29.87
C LYS A 10 -25.22 -19.56 -28.66
N LEU A 11 -24.93 -18.92 -27.52
CA LEU A 11 -24.49 -19.47 -26.23
C LEU A 11 -22.97 -19.59 -26.03
N CYS A 12 -22.32 -18.44 -25.84
CA CYS A 12 -21.34 -18.27 -24.75
C CYS A 12 -21.36 -16.80 -24.29
N SER A 13 -21.55 -16.63 -22.99
CA SER A 13 -21.79 -15.37 -22.27
C SER A 13 -20.55 -14.45 -22.27
N PRO A 14 -20.69 -13.10 -22.29
CA PRO A 14 -19.59 -12.16 -22.07
C PRO A 14 -19.27 -12.10 -20.57
N PHE A 15 -18.77 -13.21 -20.03
CA PHE A 15 -18.38 -13.34 -18.63
C PHE A 15 -17.08 -14.14 -18.53
N LEU A 16 -16.09 -13.82 -19.38
CA LEU A 16 -14.74 -14.38 -19.25
C LEU A 16 -13.67 -13.53 -19.95
N ILE A 17 -13.76 -12.20 -19.87
CA ILE A 17 -12.66 -11.26 -20.18
C ILE A 17 -12.69 -10.15 -19.13
N ALA A 18 -12.47 -10.52 -17.86
CA ALA A 18 -12.30 -9.59 -16.75
C ALA A 18 -11.59 -10.29 -15.59
N LEU A 19 -10.44 -10.91 -15.85
CA LEU A 19 -9.62 -11.45 -14.78
C LEU A 19 -8.14 -11.47 -15.20
N LEU A 20 -7.50 -10.30 -15.19
CA LEU A 20 -6.04 -10.10 -15.05
C LEU A 20 -5.72 -8.59 -15.12
N LEU A 21 -6.21 -7.84 -14.13
CA LEU A 21 -5.68 -6.51 -13.81
C LEU A 21 -5.06 -6.62 -12.41
N ILE A 22 -3.84 -7.13 -12.37
CA ILE A 22 -3.01 -7.12 -11.16
C ILE A 22 -2.22 -5.80 -11.20
N THR A 23 -2.79 -4.76 -10.61
CA THR A 23 -2.10 -3.50 -10.36
C THR A 23 -1.01 -3.73 -9.31
N SER A 24 0.27 -3.64 -9.69
CA SER A 24 1.40 -3.64 -8.75
C SER A 24 1.50 -2.29 -8.07
N ILE A 25 1.51 -2.27 -6.74
CA ILE A 25 1.46 -1.05 -5.92
C ILE A 25 2.88 -0.64 -5.46
N PRO A 26 3.15 0.66 -5.34
CA PRO A 26 4.36 1.28 -4.76
C PRO A 26 4.41 1.29 -3.21
N ILE A 27 5.61 1.25 -2.63
CA ILE A 27 5.85 1.49 -1.20
C ILE A 27 5.92 3.00 -0.94
N GLN A 28 5.19 3.43 0.10
CA GLN A 28 4.87 4.79 0.53
C GLN A 28 6.05 5.78 0.61
N SER A 29 5.85 6.98 0.08
CA SER A 29 6.46 8.20 0.64
C SER A 29 5.36 9.00 1.35
N VAL A 30 5.07 8.68 2.60
CA VAL A 30 4.28 9.60 3.43
C VAL A 30 5.18 10.81 3.68
N GLN A 31 4.80 12.00 3.18
CA GLN A 31 5.38 13.23 3.72
C GLN A 31 5.08 13.21 5.22
N ALA A 32 6.09 13.47 6.07
CA ALA A 32 5.95 13.41 7.52
C ALA A 32 4.63 14.07 7.96
N SER A 33 3.82 13.34 8.73
CA SER A 33 2.52 13.87 9.14
C SER A 33 2.77 15.05 10.08
N THR A 34 1.92 16.07 10.02
CA THR A 34 1.91 17.12 11.04
C THR A 34 0.88 16.79 12.10
N TYR A 35 1.10 17.25 13.33
CA TYR A 35 0.07 17.21 14.35
C TYR A 35 0.10 18.47 15.20
N GLN A 36 -1.06 18.81 15.76
CA GLN A 36 -1.23 19.83 16.78
C GLN A 36 -2.12 19.31 17.90
N ILE A 37 -2.00 19.92 19.08
CA ILE A 37 -2.85 19.63 20.24
C ILE A 37 -3.72 20.85 20.51
N THR A 38 -5.04 20.69 20.45
CA THR A 38 -6.00 21.75 20.80
C THR A 38 -6.49 21.56 22.23
N ASN A 39 -6.18 22.54 23.09
CA ASN A 39 -6.59 22.54 24.50
C ASN A 39 -7.99 23.15 24.66
N TYR A 40 -8.84 22.49 25.44
CA TYR A 40 -10.18 22.97 25.77
C TYR A 40 -10.28 23.35 27.23
N ASN A 41 -10.91 24.49 27.51
CA ASN A 41 -11.11 25.02 28.87
C ASN A 41 -12.34 24.36 29.55
N ILE A 42 -12.33 23.04 29.62
CA ILE A 42 -13.32 22.22 30.34
C ILE A 42 -12.63 20.97 30.87
N SER A 43 -13.01 20.52 32.07
CA SER A 43 -12.50 19.26 32.61
C SER A 43 -13.06 18.07 31.84
N PHE A 44 -12.29 16.98 31.77
CA PHE A 44 -12.75 15.74 31.15
C PHE A 44 -14.01 15.20 31.83
N ALA A 45 -14.08 15.29 33.16
CA ALA A 45 -15.23 14.85 33.94
C ALA A 45 -16.50 15.64 33.60
N ASP A 46 -16.41 16.96 33.46
CA ASP A 46 -17.56 17.79 33.09
C ASP A 46 -18.01 17.51 31.66
N ALA A 47 -17.05 17.36 30.72
CA ALA A 47 -17.36 16.98 29.34
C ALA A 47 -18.06 15.61 29.27
N LEU A 48 -17.58 14.62 30.03
CA LEU A 48 -18.19 13.31 30.14
C LEU A 48 -19.62 13.38 30.68
N GLN A 49 -19.84 14.15 31.75
CA GLN A 49 -21.17 14.30 32.34
C GLN A 49 -22.18 14.93 31.37
N LEU A 50 -21.77 15.94 30.61
CA LEU A 50 -22.59 16.54 29.56
C LEU A 50 -22.93 15.51 28.47
N GLN A 51 -21.96 14.69 28.05
CA GLN A 51 -22.17 13.66 27.03
C GLN A 51 -23.06 12.50 27.50
N VAL A 52 -22.96 12.11 28.76
CA VAL A 52 -23.88 11.14 29.39
C VAL A 52 -25.30 11.69 29.39
N ASN A 53 -25.48 12.96 29.74
CA ASN A 53 -26.80 13.61 29.76
C ASN A 53 -27.41 13.76 28.36
N ALA A 54 -26.58 13.79 27.31
CA ALA A 54 -27.01 13.83 25.92
C ALA A 54 -27.59 12.50 25.41
N LYS A 55 -27.48 11.41 26.20
CA LYS A 55 -28.03 10.08 25.88
C LYS A 55 -27.54 9.52 24.54
N GLY A 56 -26.24 9.59 24.29
CA GLY A 56 -25.60 8.93 23.14
C GLY A 56 -25.96 7.45 23.06
N GLN A 57 -26.11 6.92 21.85
CA GLN A 57 -26.60 5.56 21.58
C GLN A 57 -25.47 4.58 21.27
N THR A 58 -25.71 3.29 21.49
CA THR A 58 -24.83 2.18 21.11
C THR A 58 -25.66 0.93 20.79
N ASP A 59 -25.07 0.03 20.01
CA ASP A 59 -25.61 -1.31 19.68
C ASP A 59 -25.10 -2.41 20.63
N LYS A 60 -24.28 -2.05 21.62
CA LYS A 60 -23.84 -2.94 22.70
C LYS A 60 -25.03 -3.43 23.54
N LYS A 61 -24.90 -4.66 24.05
CA LYS A 61 -25.86 -5.26 24.98
C LYS A 61 -25.35 -5.10 26.41
N TYR A 62 -26.27 -4.77 27.30
CA TYR A 62 -26.04 -4.62 28.73
C TYR A 62 -27.01 -5.49 29.50
N ASP A 63 -26.66 -5.81 30.74
CA ASP A 63 -27.66 -6.22 31.71
C ASP A 63 -28.61 -5.06 31.98
N THR A 64 -29.91 -5.37 32.05
CA THR A 64 -30.96 -4.36 32.14
C THR A 64 -31.91 -4.66 33.29
N PHE A 65 -32.24 -3.62 34.05
CA PHE A 65 -32.98 -3.73 35.29
C PHE A 65 -34.16 -2.77 35.32
N ILE A 66 -35.27 -3.24 35.89
CA ILE A 66 -36.46 -2.44 36.21
C ILE A 66 -36.81 -2.65 37.68
N ARG A 67 -37.17 -1.57 38.38
CA ARG A 67 -37.51 -1.63 39.79
C ARG A 67 -38.88 -2.29 39.98
N SER A 68 -39.03 -3.08 41.04
CA SER A 68 -40.19 -3.96 41.26
C SER A 68 -41.53 -3.23 41.34
N ASP A 69 -41.55 -1.97 41.77
CA ASP A 69 -42.77 -1.15 41.86
C ASP A 69 -43.34 -0.75 40.49
N PHE A 70 -42.60 -0.97 39.40
CA PHE A 70 -43.06 -0.72 38.04
C PHE A 70 -43.36 -2.00 37.26
N LEU A 71 -43.27 -3.18 37.86
CA LEU A 71 -43.46 -4.46 37.18
C LEU A 71 -44.33 -5.42 38.01
N THR A 72 -45.54 -5.72 37.53
CA THR A 72 -46.35 -6.82 38.09
C THR A 72 -45.84 -8.11 37.48
N VAL A 73 -45.20 -8.94 38.28
CA VAL A 73 -44.70 -10.25 37.85
C VAL A 73 -45.79 -11.32 37.90
N ASP A 74 -45.65 -12.33 37.06
CA ASP A 74 -46.53 -13.50 36.99
C ASP A 74 -46.52 -14.35 38.26
N ASN A 75 -45.35 -14.54 38.87
CA ASN A 75 -45.17 -15.27 40.11
C ASN A 75 -44.16 -14.56 41.04
N PRO A 76 -44.59 -14.04 42.20
CA PRO A 76 -43.70 -13.33 43.13
C PRO A 76 -42.52 -14.14 43.67
N SER A 77 -42.62 -15.47 43.74
CA SER A 77 -41.54 -16.34 44.27
C SER A 77 -40.54 -16.78 43.21
N ASN A 78 -40.92 -16.80 41.93
CA ASN A 78 -40.06 -17.16 40.80
C ASN A 78 -40.55 -16.48 39.52
N PRO A 79 -40.33 -15.17 39.37
CA PRO A 79 -40.87 -14.40 38.27
C PRO A 79 -40.21 -14.80 36.95
N LYS A 80 -41.01 -15.09 35.93
CA LYS A 80 -40.54 -15.40 34.56
C LYS A 80 -40.97 -14.35 33.56
N SER A 81 -42.06 -13.66 33.84
CA SER A 81 -42.55 -12.55 33.06
C SER A 81 -43.15 -11.47 33.96
N GLY A 82 -43.23 -10.25 33.46
CA GLY A 82 -43.92 -9.18 34.16
C GLY A 82 -44.50 -8.15 33.21
N THR A 83 -45.64 -7.58 33.60
CA THR A 83 -46.29 -6.49 32.88
C THR A 83 -45.90 -5.16 33.51
N VAL A 84 -45.44 -4.22 32.68
CA VAL A 84 -45.05 -2.88 33.13
C VAL A 84 -46.29 -2.11 33.56
N ASN A 85 -46.37 -1.71 34.83
CA ASN A 85 -47.51 -0.99 35.37
C ASN A 85 -47.29 0.52 35.35
N ARG A 86 -48.40 1.27 35.52
CA ARG A 86 -48.33 2.66 35.96
C ARG A 86 -47.77 2.69 37.39
N SER A 87 -46.86 3.62 37.63
CA SER A 87 -46.36 3.89 38.98
C SER A 87 -47.52 4.19 39.94
N SER A 88 -47.40 3.79 41.20
CA SER A 88 -48.32 4.18 42.27
C SER A 88 -48.34 5.69 42.55
N THR A 89 -47.46 6.49 41.92
CA THR A 89 -47.31 7.94 42.14
C THR A 89 -47.75 8.83 40.96
N GLY A 90 -48.45 8.30 39.95
CA GLY A 90 -49.08 9.12 38.89
C GLY A 90 -48.83 8.65 37.46
N ASN A 91 -49.37 9.39 36.47
CA ASN A 91 -49.37 9.10 35.03
C ASN A 91 -47.95 9.07 34.42
N VAL A 92 -47.17 8.04 34.73
CA VAL A 92 -45.90 7.76 34.05
C VAL A 92 -46.21 6.84 32.87
N THR A 93 -46.18 7.41 31.66
CA THR A 93 -46.36 6.65 30.40
C THR A 93 -45.14 5.82 30.01
N ASN A 94 -43.95 6.19 30.50
CA ASN A 94 -42.67 5.54 30.20
C ASN A 94 -41.86 5.27 31.48
N VAL A 95 -41.48 4.01 31.71
CA VAL A 95 -40.63 3.59 32.83
C VAL A 95 -39.18 3.44 32.37
N ARG A 96 -38.23 3.87 33.21
CA ARG A 96 -36.79 3.79 32.94
C ARG A 96 -36.25 2.39 33.18
N VAL A 97 -35.59 1.86 32.16
CA VAL A 97 -34.74 0.66 32.26
C VAL A 97 -33.31 1.12 32.53
N ARG A 98 -32.61 0.45 33.45
CA ARG A 98 -31.28 0.87 33.94
C ARG A 98 -30.24 -0.21 33.78
N GLY A 99 -28.97 0.19 33.73
CA GLY A 99 -27.83 -0.73 33.63
C GLY A 99 -27.41 -1.44 34.92
N GLY A 100 -28.13 -1.21 36.01
CA GLY A 100 -27.88 -1.87 37.28
C GLY A 100 -29.06 -1.73 38.25
N ALA A 101 -28.98 -2.46 39.37
CA ALA A 101 -30.01 -2.51 40.41
C ALA A 101 -29.97 -1.29 41.33
N GLY A 102 -30.39 -0.13 40.81
CA GLY A 102 -30.46 1.12 41.56
C GLY A 102 -30.74 2.35 40.69
N THR A 103 -31.23 3.43 41.29
CA THR A 103 -31.57 4.67 40.58
C THR A 103 -30.35 5.52 40.18
N HIS A 104 -29.17 5.24 40.75
CA HIS A 104 -27.90 5.89 40.40
C HIS A 104 -27.26 5.33 39.12
N PHE A 105 -27.67 4.13 38.67
CA PHE A 105 -27.24 3.60 37.38
C PHE A 105 -27.88 4.38 36.23
N TRP A 106 -27.14 4.48 35.12
CA TRP A 106 -27.59 5.21 33.93
C TRP A 106 -28.87 4.62 33.34
N GLU A 107 -29.64 5.48 32.68
CA GLU A 107 -30.84 5.08 31.94
C GLU A 107 -30.41 4.43 30.63
N ILE A 108 -30.71 3.15 30.43
CA ILE A 108 -30.46 2.40 29.18
C ILE A 108 -31.53 2.73 28.13
N GLY A 109 -32.76 2.92 28.58
CA GLY A 109 -33.88 3.19 27.69
C GLY A 109 -35.21 3.24 28.44
N LEU A 110 -36.30 3.22 27.68
CA LEU A 110 -37.66 3.30 28.19
C LEU A 110 -38.48 2.08 27.78
N VAL A 111 -39.41 1.69 28.65
CA VAL A 111 -40.51 0.75 28.38
C VAL A 111 -41.83 1.45 28.69
N LYS A 112 -42.91 1.04 28.03
CA LYS A 112 -44.23 1.64 28.18
C LYS A 112 -45.10 0.82 29.11
N SER A 113 -46.07 1.49 29.75
CA SER A 113 -47.10 0.77 30.50
C SER A 113 -47.84 -0.21 29.59
N GLY A 114 -48.01 -1.44 30.06
CA GLY A 114 -48.58 -2.55 29.30
C GLY A 114 -47.54 -3.41 28.56
N ASP A 115 -46.28 -2.99 28.46
CA ASP A 115 -45.23 -3.84 27.90
C ASP A 115 -45.07 -5.11 28.75
N ILE A 116 -45.00 -6.27 28.10
CA ILE A 116 -44.71 -7.54 28.76
C ILE A 116 -43.21 -7.83 28.59
N LEU A 117 -42.52 -8.04 29.70
CA LEU A 117 -41.08 -8.24 29.76
C LEU A 117 -40.76 -9.62 30.32
N THR A 118 -39.78 -10.29 29.72
CA THR A 118 -39.22 -11.52 30.29
C THR A 118 -38.32 -11.17 31.46
N VAL A 119 -38.54 -11.81 32.61
CA VAL A 119 -37.72 -11.66 33.81
C VAL A 119 -36.66 -12.77 33.83
N LEU A 120 -35.40 -12.34 33.91
CA LEU A 120 -34.23 -13.23 33.90
C LEU A 120 -33.71 -13.51 35.32
N GLY A 121 -33.97 -12.59 36.25
CA GLY A 121 -33.55 -12.71 37.64
C GLY A 121 -34.00 -11.51 38.47
N SER A 122 -33.64 -11.51 39.74
CA SER A 122 -33.91 -10.39 40.65
C SER A 122 -32.72 -10.14 41.57
N THR A 123 -32.48 -8.89 41.94
CA THR A 123 -31.46 -8.48 42.90
C THR A 123 -32.01 -7.38 43.78
N ARG A 124 -31.68 -7.39 45.07
CA ARG A 124 -32.04 -6.30 45.99
C ARG A 124 -31.04 -5.14 45.82
N GLY A 125 -31.53 -3.98 45.43
CA GLY A 125 -30.72 -2.78 45.26
C GLY A 125 -30.33 -2.16 46.60
N GLN A 126 -29.34 -1.26 46.56
CA GLN A 126 -28.93 -0.48 47.74
C GLN A 126 -30.03 0.48 48.23
N ASP A 127 -31.02 0.77 47.37
CA ASP A 127 -32.21 1.54 47.69
C ASP A 127 -33.30 0.71 48.40
N GLY A 128 -33.03 -0.57 48.71
CA GLY A 128 -33.93 -1.46 49.44
C GLY A 128 -35.02 -2.11 48.59
N TYR A 129 -35.19 -1.68 47.33
CA TYR A 129 -36.14 -2.27 46.39
C TYR A 129 -35.59 -3.54 45.73
N ILE A 130 -36.49 -4.39 45.27
CA ILE A 130 -36.14 -5.46 44.35
C ILE A 130 -36.03 -4.87 42.95
N TRP A 131 -35.00 -5.25 42.22
CA TRP A 131 -34.80 -4.92 40.81
C TRP A 131 -34.82 -6.21 40.00
N TYR A 132 -35.72 -6.27 39.04
CA TYR A 132 -35.82 -7.40 38.13
C TYR A 132 -34.87 -7.18 36.96
N GLN A 133 -33.97 -8.13 36.72
CA GLN A 133 -33.23 -8.21 35.47
C GLN A 133 -34.19 -8.66 34.38
N ILE A 134 -34.27 -7.91 33.29
CA ILE A 134 -35.21 -8.16 32.19
C ILE A 134 -34.46 -8.42 30.89
N ALA A 135 -35.13 -9.10 29.94
CA ALA A 135 -34.67 -9.14 28.56
C ALA A 135 -35.09 -7.86 27.82
N TYR A 136 -34.13 -6.99 27.50
CA TYR A 136 -34.38 -5.73 26.78
C TYR A 136 -33.77 -5.75 25.36
N ASN A 137 -34.52 -6.32 24.41
CA ASN A 137 -34.03 -6.64 23.06
C ASN A 137 -34.10 -5.46 22.07
N LYS A 138 -33.67 -4.25 22.47
CA LYS A 138 -33.56 -3.10 21.55
C LYS A 138 -32.24 -3.13 20.79
N THR A 139 -32.26 -2.74 19.51
CA THR A 139 -31.05 -2.66 18.67
C THR A 139 -30.13 -1.54 19.11
N TRP A 140 -30.70 -0.38 19.42
CA TRP A 140 -29.99 0.79 19.93
C TRP A 140 -30.48 1.12 21.34
N VAL A 141 -29.53 1.40 22.23
CA VAL A 141 -29.78 1.78 23.63
C VAL A 141 -28.86 2.93 24.03
N ASN A 142 -29.22 3.66 25.09
CA ASN A 142 -28.34 4.67 25.66
C ASN A 142 -27.05 3.99 26.17
N ALA A 143 -25.91 4.55 25.80
CA ALA A 143 -24.61 4.03 26.16
C ALA A 143 -24.29 4.21 27.64
N SER A 144 -23.51 3.28 28.18
CA SER A 144 -22.96 3.42 29.54
C SER A 144 -21.97 4.60 29.61
N PRO A 145 -21.83 5.25 30.79
CA PRO A 145 -20.80 6.27 30.98
C PRO A 145 -19.39 5.78 30.64
N THR A 146 -19.04 4.54 30.97
CA THR A 146 -17.74 3.93 30.65
C THR A 146 -17.53 3.78 29.15
N ASP A 147 -18.56 3.43 28.39
CA ASP A 147 -18.46 3.37 26.93
C ASP A 147 -18.32 4.75 26.31
N ILE A 148 -19.03 5.76 26.84
CA ILE A 148 -18.87 7.15 26.40
C ILE A 148 -17.44 7.63 26.70
N GLU A 149 -16.95 7.40 27.91
CA GLU A 149 -15.58 7.73 28.33
C GLU A 149 -14.54 7.13 27.37
N GLN A 150 -14.73 5.86 26.98
CA GLN A 150 -13.80 5.16 26.10
C GLN A 150 -13.59 5.88 24.76
N TYR A 151 -14.67 6.40 24.16
CA TYR A 151 -14.60 7.12 22.88
C TYR A 151 -14.35 8.62 23.04
N LEU A 152 -14.74 9.20 24.17
CA LEU A 152 -14.52 10.60 24.47
C LEU A 152 -13.05 10.86 24.77
N ASN A 153 -12.32 9.97 25.44
CA ASN A 153 -10.93 10.22 25.84
C ASN A 153 -9.94 10.06 24.68
N PRO A 154 -9.29 11.15 24.21
CA PRO A 154 -8.29 11.08 23.14
C PRO A 154 -7.05 10.24 23.49
N ASN A 155 -6.72 10.07 24.77
CA ASN A 155 -5.59 9.24 25.21
C ASN A 155 -5.79 7.75 24.92
N ASN A 156 -7.02 7.30 24.65
CA ASN A 156 -7.32 5.90 24.37
C ASN A 156 -6.94 5.46 22.95
N PHE A 157 -6.49 6.37 22.09
CA PHE A 157 -6.27 6.10 20.67
C PHE A 157 -4.79 6.23 20.29
N GLN A 158 -4.19 5.12 19.88
CA GLN A 158 -2.78 5.07 19.50
C GLN A 158 -2.55 5.63 18.08
N PRO A 159 -1.51 6.45 17.86
CA PRO A 159 -1.13 6.98 16.54
C PRO A 159 -0.98 5.93 15.43
N SER A 160 -0.55 4.73 15.78
CA SER A 160 -0.37 3.60 14.85
C SER A 160 -1.69 2.91 14.45
N SER A 161 -2.82 3.28 15.06
CA SER A 161 -4.11 2.64 14.82
C SER A 161 -4.94 3.37 13.76
N ASN A 162 -5.73 2.62 13.00
CA ASN A 162 -6.70 3.23 12.06
C ASN A 162 -7.72 4.13 12.78
N GLN A 163 -7.98 3.91 14.06
CA GLN A 163 -8.90 4.74 14.85
C GLN A 163 -8.36 6.17 15.03
N PHE A 164 -7.05 6.38 14.86
CA PHE A 164 -6.42 7.69 15.00
C PHE A 164 -6.81 8.69 13.91
N PHE A 165 -7.25 8.21 12.73
CA PHE A 165 -7.78 9.06 11.66
C PHE A 165 -9.04 9.85 12.08
N GLN A 166 -9.65 9.56 13.24
CA GLN A 166 -10.72 10.41 13.78
C GLN A 166 -10.23 11.83 14.12
N PHE A 167 -8.92 12.00 14.34
CA PHE A 167 -8.25 13.28 14.57
C PHE A 167 -7.70 13.91 13.29
N LEU A 168 -7.89 13.28 12.12
CA LEU A 168 -7.46 13.86 10.86
C LEU A 168 -8.19 15.17 10.62
N LYS A 169 -7.44 16.22 10.31
CA LYS A 169 -7.94 17.54 10.00
C LYS A 169 -8.60 17.54 8.63
N LEU A 170 -9.93 17.48 8.64
CA LEU A 170 -10.78 17.46 7.47
C LEU A 170 -10.81 18.78 6.72
N SER A 171 -10.35 19.88 7.34
CA SER A 171 -10.23 21.17 6.66
C SER A 171 -8.95 21.33 5.84
N GLU A 172 -8.08 20.31 5.81
CA GLU A 172 -6.83 20.31 5.04
C GLU A 172 -6.88 19.31 3.88
N SER A 173 -6.33 19.72 2.74
CA SER A 173 -6.22 18.87 1.55
C SER A 173 -5.22 17.75 1.81
N ALA A 174 -5.54 16.56 1.32
CA ALA A 174 -4.62 15.43 1.29
C ALA A 174 -3.56 15.56 0.20
N GLY A 175 -3.69 16.50 -0.75
CA GLY A 175 -2.69 16.73 -1.81
C GLY A 175 -2.69 15.67 -2.93
N LEU A 176 -3.87 15.11 -3.25
CA LEU A 176 -4.02 13.95 -4.13
C LEU A 176 -3.98 14.29 -5.63
N ASP A 177 -3.66 13.28 -6.45
CA ASP A 177 -3.71 13.36 -7.91
C ASP A 177 -5.00 12.75 -8.48
N ALA A 178 -5.65 13.46 -9.41
CA ALA A 178 -6.95 13.06 -9.98
C ALA A 178 -6.87 11.74 -10.76
N ARG A 179 -5.76 11.48 -11.46
CA ARG A 179 -5.57 10.24 -12.22
C ARG A 179 -5.38 9.08 -11.26
N GLU A 180 -4.58 9.26 -10.22
CA GLU A 180 -4.41 8.24 -9.18
C GLU A 180 -5.73 7.87 -8.50
N LEU A 181 -6.56 8.86 -8.14
CA LEU A 181 -7.90 8.63 -7.60
C LEU A 181 -8.77 7.83 -8.57
N ASN A 182 -8.76 8.20 -9.85
CA ASN A 182 -9.57 7.56 -10.88
C ASN A 182 -9.13 6.12 -11.15
N ASP A 183 -7.82 5.87 -11.17
CA ASP A 183 -7.27 4.56 -11.53
C ASP A 183 -7.32 3.58 -10.36
N LYS A 184 -7.10 4.07 -9.13
CA LYS A 184 -6.95 3.20 -7.97
C LYS A 184 -8.22 3.10 -7.13
N ILE A 185 -8.95 4.19 -6.94
CA ILE A 185 -10.10 4.22 -6.03
C ILE A 185 -11.43 4.17 -6.78
N LEU A 186 -11.58 4.97 -7.84
CA LEU A 186 -12.88 5.24 -8.47
C LEU A 186 -13.14 4.41 -9.74
N PHE A 187 -12.20 3.59 -10.22
CA PHE A 187 -12.26 2.97 -11.56
C PHE A 187 -13.52 2.13 -11.83
N ASP A 188 -14.07 1.51 -10.78
CA ASP A 188 -15.22 0.60 -10.77
C ASP A 188 -16.38 1.13 -9.90
N LYS A 189 -16.37 2.42 -9.53
CA LYS A 189 -17.29 2.99 -8.53
C LYS A 189 -18.50 3.69 -9.16
N GLY A 190 -19.13 3.03 -10.13
CA GLY A 190 -20.39 3.48 -10.74
C GLY A 190 -20.35 4.93 -11.22
N ALA A 191 -21.31 5.76 -10.78
CA ALA A 191 -21.40 7.17 -11.13
C ALA A 191 -20.24 8.04 -10.63
N LEU A 192 -19.40 7.52 -9.72
CA LEU A 192 -18.19 8.19 -9.24
C LEU A 192 -16.97 7.89 -10.13
N ARG A 193 -17.08 6.99 -11.11
CA ARG A 193 -15.98 6.68 -12.02
C ARG A 193 -15.54 7.92 -12.79
N GLY A 194 -14.24 8.18 -12.79
CA GLY A 194 -13.66 9.33 -13.51
C GLY A 194 -13.80 10.68 -12.79
N THR A 195 -14.44 10.73 -11.62
CA THR A 195 -14.75 11.98 -10.90
C THR A 195 -13.64 12.45 -9.96
N GLY A 196 -12.43 11.87 -10.00
CA GLY A 196 -11.32 12.23 -9.12
C GLY A 196 -10.98 13.73 -9.12
N GLN A 197 -11.10 14.40 -10.28
CA GLN A 197 -10.91 15.84 -10.35
C GLN A 197 -12.01 16.64 -9.63
N ALA A 198 -13.26 16.15 -9.63
CA ALA A 198 -14.36 16.79 -8.91
C ALA A 198 -14.13 16.78 -7.40
N PHE A 199 -13.59 15.68 -6.84
CA PHE A 199 -13.22 15.61 -5.42
C PHE A 199 -12.10 16.58 -5.06
N ILE A 200 -11.08 16.72 -5.92
CA ILE A 200 -10.01 17.71 -5.75
C ILE A 200 -10.55 19.14 -5.85
N ASN A 201 -11.45 19.41 -6.80
CA ASN A 201 -12.08 20.72 -6.96
C ASN A 201 -12.94 21.07 -5.74
N ALA A 202 -13.73 20.12 -5.24
CA ALA A 202 -14.53 20.25 -4.04
C ALA A 202 -13.64 20.54 -2.82
N GLY A 203 -12.54 19.80 -2.66
CA GLY A 203 -11.59 20.00 -1.57
C GLY A 203 -10.91 21.36 -1.60
N LYS A 204 -10.52 21.85 -2.79
CA LYS A 204 -9.98 23.20 -2.97
C LYS A 204 -10.99 24.30 -2.68
N THR A 205 -12.22 24.13 -3.16
CA THR A 205 -13.27 25.17 -3.11
C THR A 205 -13.80 25.34 -1.69
N HIS A 206 -14.10 24.22 -1.01
CA HIS A 206 -14.76 24.24 0.29
C HIS A 206 -13.82 23.89 1.45
N LYS A 207 -12.51 23.72 1.18
CA LYS A 207 -11.49 23.32 2.16
C LYS A 207 -11.91 22.04 2.89
N VAL A 208 -12.17 20.98 2.13
CA VAL A 208 -12.55 19.67 2.67
C VAL A 208 -11.59 18.60 2.17
N ASN A 209 -11.14 17.72 3.06
CA ASN A 209 -10.23 16.64 2.74
C ASN A 209 -10.83 15.67 1.70
N GLU A 210 -10.09 15.41 0.62
CA GLU A 210 -10.58 14.66 -0.53
C GLU A 210 -10.86 13.19 -0.18
N ILE A 211 -10.02 12.55 0.66
CA ILE A 211 -10.25 11.17 1.10
C ILE A 211 -11.52 11.07 1.94
N TYR A 212 -11.78 12.07 2.81
CA TYR A 212 -13.02 12.13 3.58
C TYR A 212 -14.24 12.20 2.66
N LEU A 213 -14.23 13.10 1.67
CA LEU A 213 -15.31 13.23 0.70
C LEU A 213 -15.55 11.93 -0.07
N ILE A 214 -14.48 11.30 -0.57
CA ILE A 214 -14.57 10.03 -1.30
C ILE A 214 -15.10 8.91 -0.39
N SER A 215 -14.60 8.83 0.85
CA SER A 215 -15.02 7.85 1.84
C SER A 215 -16.53 7.91 2.07
N HIS A 216 -17.08 9.12 2.29
CA HIS A 216 -18.51 9.32 2.49
C HIS A 216 -19.30 9.09 1.22
N ALA A 217 -18.87 9.62 0.07
CA ALA A 217 -19.58 9.39 -1.19
C ALA A 217 -19.71 7.89 -1.51
N LEU A 218 -18.64 7.10 -1.30
CA LEU A 218 -18.67 5.65 -1.50
C LEU A 218 -19.62 4.93 -0.54
N LEU A 219 -19.69 5.37 0.73
CA LEU A 219 -20.58 4.81 1.73
C LEU A 219 -22.05 5.11 1.38
N GLU A 220 -22.38 6.38 1.19
CA GLU A 220 -23.77 6.84 0.98
C GLU A 220 -24.37 6.33 -0.33
N THR A 221 -23.55 6.18 -1.36
CA THR A 221 -24.04 5.77 -2.69
C THR A 221 -23.93 4.27 -2.95
N GLY A 222 -23.38 3.51 -2.00
CA GLY A 222 -23.04 2.10 -2.23
C GLY A 222 -22.09 1.94 -3.42
N ASN A 223 -20.95 2.63 -3.38
CA ASN A 223 -19.95 2.67 -4.46
C ASN A 223 -20.45 3.28 -5.79
N GLY A 224 -21.28 4.32 -5.72
CA GLY A 224 -21.81 5.05 -6.87
C GLY A 224 -22.94 4.35 -7.61
N LEU A 225 -23.59 3.35 -6.97
CA LEU A 225 -24.60 2.50 -7.60
C LEU A 225 -26.04 2.86 -7.20
N SER A 226 -26.23 3.68 -6.17
CA SER A 226 -27.55 4.15 -5.75
C SER A 226 -28.28 4.89 -6.88
N SER A 227 -29.61 4.90 -6.84
CA SER A 227 -30.44 5.61 -7.83
C SER A 227 -30.12 7.11 -7.84
N LEU A 228 -29.99 7.72 -6.66
CA LEU A 228 -29.60 9.13 -6.50
C LEU A 228 -28.21 9.44 -7.08
N ALA A 229 -27.26 8.51 -6.98
CA ALA A 229 -25.94 8.67 -7.56
C ALA A 229 -25.94 8.48 -9.08
N ARG A 230 -26.77 7.59 -9.61
CA ARG A 230 -26.88 7.33 -11.07
C ARG A 230 -27.70 8.39 -11.81
N GLY A 231 -28.50 9.16 -11.09
CA GLY A 231 -29.30 10.26 -11.61
C GLY A 231 -30.80 9.96 -11.55
N VAL A 232 -31.58 10.97 -11.14
CA VAL A 232 -33.05 10.92 -11.08
C VAL A 232 -33.62 12.08 -11.88
N GLN A 233 -34.76 11.89 -12.56
CA GLN A 233 -35.44 12.96 -13.29
C GLN A 233 -36.34 13.77 -12.36
N VAL A 234 -36.13 15.10 -12.33
CA VAL A 234 -36.97 16.06 -11.61
C VAL A 234 -37.24 17.24 -12.55
N GLN A 235 -38.51 17.52 -12.83
CA GLN A 235 -38.94 18.63 -13.70
C GLN A 235 -38.19 18.67 -15.07
N GLY A 236 -37.92 17.51 -15.66
CA GLY A 236 -37.25 17.38 -16.96
C GLY A 236 -35.71 17.50 -16.93
N LYS A 237 -35.09 17.64 -15.75
CA LYS A 237 -33.63 17.62 -15.59
C LYS A 237 -33.19 16.37 -14.82
N THR A 238 -32.06 15.78 -15.23
CA THR A 238 -31.39 14.74 -14.44
C THR A 238 -30.61 15.41 -13.31
N VAL A 239 -30.81 14.95 -12.08
CA VAL A 239 -30.14 15.43 -10.87
C VAL A 239 -29.40 14.31 -10.16
N TYR A 240 -28.32 14.65 -9.48
CA TYR A 240 -27.41 13.71 -8.82
C TYR A 240 -27.25 14.07 -7.35
N ASN A 241 -27.17 13.06 -6.48
CA ASN A 241 -26.90 13.27 -5.05
C ASN A 241 -25.94 12.19 -4.54
N MET A 242 -24.70 12.61 -4.25
CA MET A 242 -23.59 11.71 -3.89
C MET A 242 -23.44 11.49 -2.38
N TYR A 243 -24.24 12.17 -1.56
CA TYR A 243 -24.10 12.12 -0.09
C TYR A 243 -25.44 11.91 0.63
N GLY A 244 -26.52 11.63 -0.12
CA GLY A 244 -27.86 11.44 0.46
C GLY A 244 -28.44 12.69 1.13
N ILE A 245 -27.94 13.90 0.82
CA ILE A 245 -28.38 15.12 1.49
C ILE A 245 -29.83 15.41 1.14
N GLY A 246 -30.67 15.67 2.15
CA GLY A 246 -32.11 15.90 1.97
C GLY A 246 -32.94 14.62 1.73
N ALA A 247 -32.33 13.44 1.84
CA ALA A 247 -33.06 12.17 1.87
C ALA A 247 -33.54 11.86 3.29
N PHE A 248 -34.82 11.57 3.45
CA PHE A 248 -35.43 11.19 4.73
C PHE A 248 -35.98 9.76 4.64
N ASP A 249 -36.07 9.04 5.75
CA ASP A 249 -36.58 7.65 5.79
C ASP A 249 -37.97 7.50 5.15
N SER A 250 -38.81 8.53 5.23
CA SER A 250 -40.15 8.56 4.64
C SER A 250 -40.17 8.77 3.12
N CYS A 251 -39.10 9.33 2.55
CA CYS A 251 -39.03 9.70 1.13
C CYS A 251 -37.57 9.74 0.60
N PRO A 252 -36.77 8.68 0.79
CA PRO A 252 -35.32 8.77 0.63
C PRO A 252 -34.91 9.10 -0.81
N HIS A 253 -35.68 8.63 -1.79
CA HIS A 253 -35.41 8.88 -3.21
C HIS A 253 -35.99 10.21 -3.71
N THR A 254 -37.26 10.51 -3.40
CA THR A 254 -37.94 11.69 -3.96
C THR A 254 -37.47 12.98 -3.29
N CYS A 255 -37.32 12.99 -1.97
CA CYS A 255 -36.85 14.19 -1.24
C CYS A 255 -35.38 14.48 -1.55
N GLY A 256 -34.52 13.45 -1.60
CA GLY A 256 -33.11 13.61 -1.96
C GLY A 256 -32.90 14.08 -3.41
N ALA A 257 -33.77 13.68 -4.34
CA ALA A 257 -33.73 14.15 -5.73
C ALA A 257 -34.26 15.59 -5.85
N GLN A 258 -35.38 15.92 -5.19
CA GLN A 258 -35.90 17.30 -5.20
C GLN A 258 -34.88 18.27 -4.60
N TYR A 259 -34.23 17.91 -3.49
CA TYR A 259 -33.16 18.71 -2.91
C TYR A 259 -32.02 18.95 -3.90
N ALA A 260 -31.56 17.91 -4.60
CA ALA A 260 -30.51 18.03 -5.61
C ALA A 260 -30.92 18.94 -6.78
N TYR A 261 -32.19 18.94 -7.18
CA TYR A 261 -32.74 19.87 -8.18
C TYR A 261 -32.65 21.32 -7.71
N ASP A 262 -33.10 21.58 -6.48
CA ASP A 262 -33.12 22.92 -5.88
C ASP A 262 -31.70 23.48 -5.68
N GLN A 263 -30.71 22.60 -5.46
CA GLN A 263 -29.29 22.97 -5.37
C GLN A 263 -28.57 23.02 -6.72
N GLY A 264 -29.25 22.71 -7.83
CA GLY A 264 -28.66 22.74 -9.17
C GLY A 264 -27.65 21.64 -9.46
N TRP A 265 -27.73 20.49 -8.79
CA TRP A 265 -26.80 19.37 -8.93
C TRP A 265 -27.10 18.51 -10.17
N PHE A 266 -27.00 19.13 -11.34
CA PHE A 266 -27.33 18.52 -12.63
C PHE A 266 -26.21 17.64 -13.22
N THR A 267 -25.07 17.53 -12.54
CA THR A 267 -23.98 16.62 -12.90
C THR A 267 -23.40 15.94 -11.66
N PRO A 268 -22.74 14.77 -11.80
CA PRO A 268 -21.99 14.15 -10.71
C PRO A 268 -20.98 15.10 -10.05
N GLU A 269 -20.28 15.92 -10.84
CA GLU A 269 -19.33 16.90 -10.35
C GLU A 269 -20.01 17.99 -9.49
N ALA A 270 -21.12 18.56 -9.96
CA ALA A 270 -21.88 19.56 -9.22
C ALA A 270 -22.39 18.99 -7.88
N ALA A 271 -22.85 17.74 -7.87
CA ALA A 271 -23.28 17.04 -6.65
C ALA A 271 -22.12 16.79 -5.67
N ILE A 272 -20.92 16.45 -6.17
CA ILE A 272 -19.72 16.26 -5.35
C ILE A 272 -19.30 17.57 -4.70
N ILE A 273 -19.23 18.65 -5.48
CA ILE A 273 -18.82 19.98 -5.00
C ILE A 273 -19.85 20.55 -4.02
N GLY A 274 -21.14 20.54 -4.38
CA GLY A 274 -22.20 21.05 -3.51
C GLY A 274 -22.38 20.24 -2.22
N GLY A 275 -22.16 18.92 -2.27
CA GLY A 275 -22.13 18.10 -1.06
C GLY A 275 -20.96 18.43 -0.13
N ALA A 276 -19.79 18.78 -0.69
CA ALA A 276 -18.66 19.26 0.10
C ALA A 276 -18.95 20.62 0.78
N GLU A 277 -19.69 21.51 0.12
CA GLU A 277 -20.16 22.76 0.74
C GLU A 277 -21.01 22.50 1.98
N PHE A 278 -21.92 21.51 1.92
CA PHE A 278 -22.79 21.16 3.04
C PHE A 278 -21.99 20.80 4.29
N VAL A 279 -21.01 19.90 4.19
CA VAL A 279 -20.19 19.52 5.35
C VAL A 279 -19.28 20.67 5.81
N ALA A 280 -18.72 21.44 4.88
CA ALA A 280 -17.90 22.60 5.20
C ALA A 280 -18.67 23.63 6.04
N ARG A 281 -19.86 24.04 5.57
CA ARG A 281 -20.69 25.06 6.22
C ARG A 281 -21.26 24.61 7.55
N ASN A 282 -21.70 23.35 7.65
CA ASN A 282 -22.37 22.87 8.85
C ASN A 282 -21.39 22.48 9.97
N TYR A 283 -20.15 22.06 9.64
CA TYR A 283 -19.21 21.54 10.64
C TYR A 283 -17.84 22.22 10.60
N LEU A 284 -17.10 22.11 9.50
CA LEU A 284 -15.69 22.53 9.46
C LEU A 284 -15.54 24.03 9.72
N ASN A 285 -16.38 24.87 9.09
CA ASN A 285 -16.39 26.33 9.28
C ASN A 285 -16.82 26.77 10.69
N ARG A 286 -17.34 25.84 11.50
CA ARG A 286 -17.71 26.04 12.91
C ARG A 286 -16.65 25.52 13.89
N GLY A 287 -15.48 25.11 13.38
CA GLY A 287 -14.39 24.55 14.20
C GLY A 287 -14.53 23.06 14.50
N GLN A 288 -15.49 22.35 13.89
CA GLN A 288 -15.61 20.90 13.98
C GLN A 288 -14.95 20.22 12.79
N ASP A 289 -13.65 20.47 12.62
CA ASP A 289 -12.85 20.05 11.46
C ASP A 289 -12.16 18.69 11.61
N THR A 290 -12.59 17.86 12.55
CA THR A 290 -12.20 16.44 12.64
C THR A 290 -13.44 15.59 12.92
N LEU A 291 -13.44 14.31 12.53
CA LEU A 291 -14.53 13.39 12.86
C LEU A 291 -14.81 13.37 14.38
N TYR A 292 -13.75 13.43 15.19
CA TYR A 292 -13.87 13.55 16.63
C TYR A 292 -14.63 14.81 17.03
N LYS A 293 -14.27 15.99 16.52
CA LYS A 293 -14.93 17.26 16.89
C LYS A 293 -16.37 17.32 16.38
N MET A 294 -16.67 16.73 15.23
CA MET A 294 -18.04 16.57 14.71
C MET A 294 -18.89 15.71 15.64
N LYS A 295 -18.31 14.67 16.26
CA LYS A 295 -19.04 13.81 17.20
C LYS A 295 -19.16 14.43 18.60
N TRP A 296 -18.07 14.93 19.15
CA TRP A 296 -17.96 15.24 20.58
C TRP A 296 -18.07 16.73 20.90
N ASN A 297 -17.86 17.60 19.90
CA ASN A 297 -17.85 19.05 20.03
C ASN A 297 -17.13 19.54 21.31
N PRO A 298 -15.82 19.29 21.47
CA PRO A 298 -15.09 19.62 22.70
C PRO A 298 -15.14 21.10 23.09
N ALA A 299 -15.40 22.02 22.13
CA ALA A 299 -15.61 23.43 22.40
C ALA A 299 -16.92 23.70 23.15
N ASN A 300 -17.98 22.93 22.85
CA ASN A 300 -19.29 23.00 23.49
C ASN A 300 -19.88 21.58 23.60
N PRO A 301 -19.40 20.76 24.56
CA PRO A 301 -19.72 19.33 24.60
C PRO A 301 -21.21 19.05 24.60
N ALA A 302 -21.59 17.92 24.03
CA ALA A 302 -22.97 17.45 23.83
C ALA A 302 -23.84 18.29 22.86
N THR A 303 -23.35 19.39 22.30
CA THR A 303 -24.09 20.20 21.33
C THR A 303 -23.62 19.95 19.90
N HIS A 304 -24.49 20.15 18.89
CA HIS A 304 -24.16 20.04 17.46
C HIS A 304 -23.37 18.75 17.10
N GLN A 305 -23.88 17.61 17.56
CA GLN A 305 -23.24 16.31 17.31
C GLN A 305 -23.73 15.73 15.99
N TYR A 306 -22.81 15.27 15.15
CA TYR A 306 -23.14 14.66 13.87
C TYR A 306 -23.98 13.38 14.00
N ALA A 307 -23.76 12.62 15.09
CA ALA A 307 -24.43 11.35 15.31
C ALA A 307 -24.71 11.11 16.79
N THR A 308 -25.80 10.38 17.06
CA THR A 308 -26.11 9.86 18.38
C THR A 308 -25.21 8.67 18.75
N ASP A 309 -24.78 7.87 17.77
CA ASP A 309 -23.88 6.73 17.97
C ASP A 309 -22.53 7.19 18.54
N ILE A 310 -22.19 6.70 19.74
CA ILE A 310 -20.95 7.05 20.44
C ILE A 310 -19.69 6.58 19.68
N GLY A 311 -19.80 5.54 18.87
CA GLY A 311 -18.70 5.00 18.07
C GLY A 311 -18.60 5.60 16.66
N TRP A 312 -19.47 6.55 16.28
CA TRP A 312 -19.61 7.01 14.89
C TRP A 312 -18.29 7.44 14.27
N ALA A 313 -17.51 8.29 14.96
CA ALA A 313 -16.26 8.84 14.44
C ALA A 313 -15.27 7.73 14.09
N VAL A 314 -15.06 6.79 15.03
CA VAL A 314 -14.16 5.63 14.85
C VAL A 314 -14.66 4.69 13.74
N LYS A 315 -15.97 4.49 13.62
CA LYS A 315 -16.54 3.63 12.57
C LYS A 315 -16.25 4.16 11.16
N GLN A 316 -16.04 5.48 10.98
CA GLN A 316 -15.68 6.05 9.68
C GLN A 316 -14.20 5.86 9.31
N THR A 317 -13.31 5.71 10.29
CA THR A 317 -11.87 5.86 10.06
C THR A 317 -11.25 4.73 9.24
N THR A 318 -11.75 3.51 9.36
CA THR A 318 -11.21 2.35 8.64
C THR A 318 -11.28 2.54 7.13
N ARG A 319 -12.39 3.09 6.61
CA ARG A 319 -12.54 3.35 5.17
C ARG A 319 -11.53 4.41 4.72
N MET A 320 -11.37 5.48 5.49
CA MET A 320 -10.39 6.52 5.20
C MET A 320 -8.97 5.97 5.19
N ALA A 321 -8.57 5.21 6.22
CA ALA A 321 -7.25 4.59 6.30
C ALA A 321 -6.98 3.66 5.10
N ASN A 322 -7.98 2.86 4.70
CA ASN A 322 -7.88 2.00 3.52
C ASN A 322 -7.69 2.81 2.23
N LEU A 323 -8.44 3.91 2.06
CA LEU A 323 -8.30 4.78 0.89
C LEU A 323 -6.93 5.47 0.84
N TYR A 324 -6.41 5.96 1.98
CA TYR A 324 -5.04 6.46 2.07
C TYR A 324 -4.00 5.37 1.73
N GLY A 325 -4.26 4.11 2.07
CA GLY A 325 -3.43 2.98 1.68
C GLY A 325 -3.44 2.65 0.17
N MET A 326 -4.37 3.22 -0.59
CA MET A 326 -4.47 3.03 -2.04
C MET A 326 -3.74 4.11 -2.85
N VAL A 327 -3.49 5.28 -2.26
CA VAL A 327 -2.82 6.43 -2.91
C VAL A 327 -1.36 6.55 -2.45
N THR A 328 -0.54 7.26 -3.23
CA THR A 328 0.92 7.24 -3.06
C THR A 328 1.52 8.49 -2.48
N ASN A 329 1.01 9.64 -2.89
CA ASN A 329 1.49 10.93 -2.48
C ASN A 329 0.35 11.65 -1.79
N TYR A 330 0.48 11.82 -0.48
CA TYR A 330 -0.50 12.51 0.32
C TYR A 330 0.14 13.12 1.56
N THR A 331 -0.58 14.07 2.13
CA THR A 331 -0.27 14.68 3.42
C THR A 331 -1.30 14.25 4.47
N LEU A 332 -0.86 14.15 5.71
CA LEU A 332 -1.71 13.93 6.87
C LEU A 332 -1.45 15.02 7.89
N ALA A 333 -2.51 15.69 8.33
CA ALA A 333 -2.48 16.67 9.40
C ALA A 333 -3.48 16.25 10.48
N TYR A 334 -3.03 16.16 11.72
CA TYR A 334 -3.84 15.74 12.85
C TYR A 334 -4.08 16.90 13.83
N ASP A 335 -5.29 16.98 14.37
CA ASP A 335 -5.65 17.87 15.48
C ASP A 335 -6.23 17.07 16.63
N ILE A 336 -5.43 16.92 17.67
CA ILE A 336 -5.71 16.07 18.82
C ILE A 336 -6.32 16.95 19.93
N PRO A 337 -7.59 16.74 20.32
CA PRO A 337 -8.20 17.49 21.40
C PRO A 337 -7.63 17.06 22.75
N ARG A 338 -7.55 18.00 23.69
CA ARG A 338 -7.13 17.75 25.08
C ARG A 338 -7.99 18.53 26.06
N TYR A 339 -8.64 17.81 26.98
CA TYR A 339 -9.40 18.38 28.09
C TYR A 339 -8.49 18.63 29.31
N GLN A 340 -8.96 19.46 30.25
CA GLN A 340 -8.31 19.60 31.56
C GLN A 340 -8.51 18.31 32.37
N ASN A 341 -7.49 17.90 33.14
CA ASN A 341 -7.54 16.71 34.00
C ASN A 341 -7.97 15.42 33.24
N GLN A 342 -7.58 15.30 31.97
CA GLN A 342 -7.89 14.14 31.13
C GLN A 342 -7.24 12.86 31.69
N PRO A 343 -7.99 11.75 31.83
CA PRO A 343 -7.45 10.52 32.40
C PRO A 343 -6.48 9.80 31.46
N GLY A 344 -5.55 9.05 32.05
CA GLY A 344 -4.51 8.31 31.34
C GLY A 344 -3.36 9.18 30.82
N ASN A 345 -2.27 8.53 30.42
CA ASN A 345 -1.14 9.21 29.81
C ASN A 345 -1.38 9.39 28.30
N PRO A 346 -1.03 10.54 27.71
CA PRO A 346 -1.10 10.69 26.27
C PRO A 346 -0.12 9.74 25.57
N PRO A 347 -0.51 9.14 24.44
CA PRO A 347 0.41 8.43 23.55
C PRO A 347 1.58 9.32 23.10
N ASP A 348 2.68 8.69 22.67
CA ASP A 348 3.77 9.41 22.03
C ASP A 348 3.35 9.87 20.63
N TYR A 349 2.99 11.14 20.48
CA TYR A 349 2.62 11.74 19.20
C TYR A 349 3.82 12.06 18.31
N SER A 350 5.06 12.04 18.82
CA SER A 350 6.26 12.33 18.02
C SER A 350 6.46 11.34 16.87
N VAL A 351 5.90 10.13 17.00
CA VAL A 351 5.86 9.08 15.97
C VAL A 351 5.11 9.49 14.69
N LEU A 352 4.26 10.52 14.75
CA LEU A 352 3.53 11.04 13.58
C LEU A 352 4.45 11.90 12.69
N THR A 353 5.37 12.62 13.32
CA THR A 353 6.32 13.55 12.68
C THR A 353 7.69 12.92 12.43
N SER A 354 7.97 11.76 13.05
CA SER A 354 9.22 11.07 12.80
C SER A 354 9.22 10.53 11.38
N LYS A 355 10.22 10.95 10.58
CA LYS A 355 10.55 10.27 9.34
C LYS A 355 10.74 8.80 9.67
N PRO A 356 10.19 7.83 8.90
CA PRO A 356 10.33 6.42 9.22
C PRO A 356 11.80 6.11 9.48
N ALA A 357 12.10 5.66 10.70
CA ALA A 357 13.44 5.25 11.07
C ALA A 357 13.86 4.13 10.12
N GLU A 358 15.03 4.30 9.49
CA GLU A 358 15.65 3.26 8.68
C GLU A 358 15.98 2.06 9.56
N THR A 359 15.19 1.00 9.46
CA THR A 359 15.61 -0.36 9.82
C THR A 359 15.45 -1.27 8.59
N GLN A 360 16.34 -1.07 7.61
CA GLN A 360 16.72 -2.14 6.71
C GLN A 360 17.78 -3.01 7.41
N SER A 361 17.34 -4.01 8.18
CA SER A 361 18.09 -5.21 8.54
C SER A 361 17.19 -6.09 9.41
N ASN A 362 16.86 -7.30 8.96
CA ASN A 362 16.03 -8.33 9.62
C ASN A 362 14.50 -8.25 9.46
N ARG A 363 14.01 -7.97 8.24
CA ARG A 363 12.61 -8.33 7.90
C ARG A 363 12.52 -9.85 7.75
N LYS A 364 11.85 -10.52 8.68
CA LYS A 364 11.56 -11.95 8.54
C LYS A 364 10.63 -12.16 7.36
N LYS A 365 10.93 -13.17 6.54
CA LYS A 365 10.18 -13.50 5.32
C LYS A 365 9.52 -14.85 5.53
N GLY A 366 8.36 -15.04 4.92
CA GLY A 366 7.65 -16.31 4.96
C GLY A 366 6.81 -16.54 3.72
N PHE A 367 6.15 -17.68 3.65
CA PHE A 367 5.13 -17.96 2.65
C PHE A 367 3.96 -18.72 3.23
N THR A 368 2.80 -18.57 2.62
CA THR A 368 1.60 -19.31 3.02
C THR A 368 1.69 -20.78 2.61
N THR A 369 1.41 -21.70 3.53
CA THR A 369 1.43 -23.16 3.24
C THR A 369 0.13 -23.68 2.64
N SER A 370 -0.96 -22.91 2.78
CA SER A 370 -2.28 -23.21 2.22
C SER A 370 -3.08 -21.93 1.99
N ASN A 371 -4.27 -22.04 1.38
CA ASN A 371 -5.18 -20.90 1.27
C ASN A 371 -5.59 -20.44 2.67
N VAL A 372 -5.31 -19.18 3.02
CA VAL A 372 -5.47 -18.68 4.38
C VAL A 372 -6.06 -17.28 4.41
N ASN A 373 -6.90 -17.00 5.41
CA ASN A 373 -7.51 -15.69 5.58
C ASN A 373 -6.55 -14.71 6.26
N LEU A 374 -6.30 -13.58 5.59
CA LEU A 374 -5.68 -12.40 6.18
C LEU A 374 -6.74 -11.64 6.97
N ARG A 375 -6.42 -11.27 8.22
CA ARG A 375 -7.38 -10.67 9.14
C ARG A 375 -6.95 -9.32 9.71
N SER A 376 -7.89 -8.45 10.05
CA SER A 376 -7.58 -7.17 10.70
C SER A 376 -7.10 -7.32 12.15
N GLU A 377 -7.48 -8.42 12.80
CA GLU A 377 -7.13 -8.76 14.18
C GLU A 377 -6.69 -10.23 14.27
N PRO A 378 -5.84 -10.61 15.25
CA PRO A 378 -5.32 -11.97 15.42
C PRO A 378 -6.35 -12.92 16.06
N ARG A 379 -7.54 -13.04 15.45
CA ARG A 379 -8.62 -13.94 15.88
C ARG A 379 -9.52 -14.36 14.72
N VAL A 380 -10.14 -15.53 14.84
CA VAL A 380 -11.08 -16.07 13.84
C VAL A 380 -12.49 -15.52 14.10
N ALA A 381 -12.86 -14.44 13.42
CA ALA A 381 -14.22 -13.89 13.42
C ALA A 381 -14.61 -13.39 12.02
N ALA A 382 -15.90 -13.42 11.66
CA ALA A 382 -16.34 -13.06 10.31
C ALA A 382 -16.02 -11.60 9.96
N ASN A 383 -16.18 -10.69 10.91
CA ASN A 383 -15.90 -9.25 10.76
C ASN A 383 -14.41 -8.90 10.71
N THR A 384 -13.49 -9.85 10.96
CA THR A 384 -12.05 -9.60 10.87
C THR A 384 -11.46 -9.99 9.52
N LEU A 385 -12.22 -10.62 8.62
CA LEU A 385 -11.72 -11.06 7.32
C LEU A 385 -11.38 -9.86 6.42
N ILE A 386 -10.12 -9.72 6.02
CA ILE A 386 -9.70 -8.77 5.00
C ILE A 386 -9.81 -9.41 3.61
N THR A 387 -9.24 -10.61 3.47
CA THR A 387 -9.22 -11.39 2.22
C THR A 387 -8.70 -12.80 2.48
N THR A 388 -8.82 -13.69 1.49
CA THR A 388 -8.07 -14.94 1.43
C THR A 388 -6.79 -14.73 0.60
N ILE A 389 -5.70 -15.33 1.07
CA ILE A 389 -4.39 -15.38 0.45
C ILE A 389 -4.20 -16.81 -0.06
N ALA A 390 -3.76 -16.97 -1.30
CA ALA A 390 -3.53 -18.29 -1.88
C ALA A 390 -2.35 -19.01 -1.19
N ALA A 391 -2.29 -20.33 -1.32
CA ALA A 391 -1.11 -21.12 -0.95
C ALA A 391 0.13 -20.69 -1.77
N ASN A 392 1.32 -20.86 -1.19
CA ASN A 392 2.63 -20.51 -1.74
C ASN A 392 2.83 -19.02 -2.04
N GLN A 393 2.07 -18.14 -1.38
CA GLN A 393 2.23 -16.70 -1.52
C GLN A 393 3.26 -16.19 -0.53
N ASP A 394 4.26 -15.46 -1.01
CA ASP A 394 5.25 -14.81 -0.17
C ASP A 394 4.61 -13.72 0.72
N VAL A 395 5.07 -13.64 1.95
CA VAL A 395 4.64 -12.65 2.95
C VAL A 395 5.86 -12.06 3.66
N GLU A 396 5.77 -10.78 4.00
CA GLU A 396 6.71 -10.15 4.93
C GLU A 396 6.16 -10.30 6.35
N ILE A 397 6.91 -10.93 7.25
CA ILE A 397 6.54 -11.12 8.65
C ILE A 397 7.00 -9.90 9.43
N LEU A 398 6.04 -9.17 9.99
CA LEU A 398 6.29 -7.94 10.73
C LEU A 398 6.53 -8.21 12.22
N GLN A 399 5.69 -9.07 12.81
CA GLN A 399 5.80 -9.48 14.21
C GLN A 399 5.00 -10.76 14.48
N LYS A 400 5.30 -11.41 15.60
CA LYS A 400 4.55 -12.54 16.15
C LYS A 400 3.98 -12.16 17.51
N ASN A 401 2.70 -12.42 17.75
CA ASN A 401 2.12 -12.23 19.08
C ASN A 401 2.23 -13.50 19.95
N SER A 402 1.85 -13.39 21.22
CA SER A 402 1.86 -14.49 22.19
C SER A 402 0.90 -15.64 21.88
N ASN A 403 -0.05 -15.44 20.97
CA ASN A 403 -1.11 -16.40 20.64
C ASN A 403 -0.84 -17.12 19.30
N ASP A 404 0.41 -17.16 18.85
CA ASP A 404 0.83 -17.75 17.58
C ASP A 404 0.11 -17.18 16.34
N TRP A 405 0.04 -15.84 16.27
CA TRP A 405 -0.32 -15.13 15.03
C TRP A 405 0.85 -14.29 14.54
N TYR A 406 1.11 -14.38 13.24
CA TYR A 406 1.98 -13.42 12.57
C TYR A 406 1.15 -12.25 12.05
N GLN A 407 1.59 -11.04 12.36
CA GLN A 407 1.23 -9.91 11.54
C GLN A 407 2.11 -9.93 10.31
N VAL A 408 1.49 -9.92 9.14
CA VAL A 408 2.17 -10.02 7.87
C VAL A 408 1.77 -8.89 6.95
N ARG A 409 2.62 -8.59 5.97
CA ARG A 409 2.30 -7.78 4.80
C ARG A 409 2.31 -8.68 3.56
N VAL A 410 1.22 -8.65 2.80
CA VAL A 410 1.04 -9.42 1.56
C VAL A 410 0.23 -8.61 0.57
N ASN A 411 0.73 -8.46 -0.66
CA ASN A 411 0.06 -7.68 -1.72
C ASN A 411 -0.42 -6.29 -1.26
N ASN A 412 0.40 -5.61 -0.43
CA ASN A 412 0.15 -4.28 0.18
C ASN A 412 -0.97 -4.23 1.22
N ARG A 413 -1.41 -5.39 1.71
CA ARG A 413 -2.32 -5.49 2.85
C ARG A 413 -1.53 -5.95 4.05
N THR A 414 -1.68 -5.24 5.16
CA THR A 414 -1.20 -5.68 6.45
C THR A 414 -2.35 -6.30 7.23
N GLY A 415 -2.09 -7.45 7.84
CA GLY A 415 -3.09 -8.16 8.65
C GLY A 415 -2.45 -9.33 9.38
N TRP A 416 -3.28 -10.13 10.01
CA TRP A 416 -2.88 -11.25 10.86
C TRP A 416 -3.23 -12.58 10.21
N ILE A 417 -2.28 -13.50 10.23
CA ILE A 417 -2.41 -14.90 9.81
C ILE A 417 -1.94 -15.78 10.97
N ALA A 418 -2.68 -16.86 11.27
CA ALA A 418 -2.25 -17.81 12.29
C ALA A 418 -0.92 -18.46 11.87
N ALA A 419 0.05 -18.52 12.78
CA ALA A 419 1.44 -18.87 12.49
C ALA A 419 1.59 -20.23 11.81
N ARG A 420 0.72 -21.20 12.13
CA ARG A 420 0.67 -22.52 11.47
C ARG A 420 0.48 -22.51 9.95
N TYR A 421 0.08 -21.38 9.37
CA TYR A 421 -0.10 -21.22 7.93
C TYR A 421 1.07 -20.51 7.26
N ILE A 422 2.11 -20.12 8.01
CA ILE A 422 3.29 -19.41 7.50
C ILE A 422 4.54 -20.20 7.85
N GLU A 423 5.32 -20.55 6.83
CA GLU A 423 6.69 -21.03 7.00
C GLU A 423 7.66 -19.88 6.74
N GLU A 424 8.64 -19.70 7.62
CA GLU A 424 9.73 -18.73 7.41
C GLU A 424 10.61 -19.21 6.24
N THR A 425 11.11 -18.28 5.44
CA THR A 425 11.98 -18.59 4.29
C THR A 425 13.08 -17.56 4.19
N LYS A 426 14.25 -17.97 3.70
CA LYS A 426 15.34 -17.07 3.30
C LYS A 426 15.17 -16.55 1.87
N VAL A 427 14.20 -17.09 1.13
CA VAL A 427 14.00 -16.77 -0.29
C VAL A 427 12.86 -15.76 -0.45
N SER A 428 13.10 -14.72 -1.24
CA SER A 428 12.10 -13.74 -1.61
C SER A 428 12.17 -13.39 -3.08
N ARG A 429 11.14 -12.71 -3.57
CA ARG A 429 11.05 -12.28 -4.97
C ARG A 429 10.81 -10.78 -5.08
N ILE A 430 11.63 -10.12 -5.88
CA ILE A 430 11.42 -8.74 -6.33
C ILE A 430 10.84 -8.80 -7.74
N GLN A 431 9.55 -8.47 -7.88
CA GLN A 431 8.84 -8.53 -9.16
C GLN A 431 7.85 -7.38 -9.33
N GLY A 432 7.83 -6.78 -10.52
CA GLY A 432 6.75 -5.92 -10.98
C GLY A 432 5.89 -6.61 -12.04
N ALA A 433 4.83 -5.94 -12.50
CA ALA A 433 4.01 -6.44 -13.62
C ALA A 433 4.80 -6.66 -14.92
N ASN A 434 5.94 -5.98 -15.07
CA ASN A 434 6.87 -6.11 -16.19
C ASN A 434 8.27 -5.69 -15.73
N ALA A 435 9.28 -5.85 -16.60
CA ALA A 435 10.67 -5.53 -16.28
C ALA A 435 10.91 -4.07 -15.87
N TYR A 436 10.15 -3.10 -16.41
CA TYR A 436 10.26 -1.69 -16.03
C TYR A 436 9.83 -1.49 -14.58
N ALA A 437 8.70 -2.08 -14.19
CA ALA A 437 8.23 -2.08 -12.81
C ALA A 437 9.17 -2.87 -11.87
N THR A 438 9.73 -4.00 -12.32
CA THR A 438 10.75 -4.73 -11.55
C THR A 438 11.99 -3.87 -11.32
N SER A 439 12.47 -3.14 -12.33
CA SER A 439 13.63 -2.25 -12.19
C SER A 439 13.40 -1.14 -11.17
N ALA A 440 12.18 -0.59 -11.10
CA ALA A 440 11.81 0.39 -10.08
C ALA A 440 11.77 -0.22 -8.67
N LEU A 441 11.28 -1.46 -8.53
CA LEU A 441 11.27 -2.15 -7.24
C LEU A 441 12.67 -2.54 -6.77
N ILE A 442 13.56 -2.93 -7.68
CA ILE A 442 14.98 -3.15 -7.38
C ILE A 442 15.63 -1.85 -6.90
N SER A 443 15.29 -0.72 -7.51
CA SER A 443 15.73 0.60 -7.06
C SER A 443 15.21 0.95 -5.66
N GLN A 444 13.95 0.64 -5.36
CA GLN A 444 13.36 0.84 -4.02
C GLN A 444 14.02 -0.02 -2.94
N GLU A 445 14.47 -1.23 -3.30
CA GLU A 445 15.20 -2.10 -2.38
C GLU A 445 16.56 -1.48 -1.98
N GLY A 446 17.31 -0.93 -2.95
CA GLY A 446 18.65 -0.42 -2.70
C GLY A 446 18.79 1.05 -2.32
N TRP A 447 17.80 1.89 -2.66
CA TRP A 447 17.92 3.34 -2.60
C TRP A 447 16.67 4.01 -2.06
N ASN A 448 16.76 4.64 -0.89
CA ASN A 448 15.72 5.56 -0.41
C ASN A 448 15.73 6.89 -1.19
N LYS A 449 16.91 7.33 -1.63
CA LYS A 449 17.16 8.52 -2.44
C LYS A 449 18.36 8.24 -3.36
N SER A 450 18.40 8.87 -4.54
CA SER A 450 19.63 8.98 -5.33
C SER A 450 19.63 10.27 -6.14
N ASP A 451 20.72 11.04 -6.07
CA ASP A 451 20.85 12.28 -6.85
C ASP A 451 21.08 12.00 -8.35
N VAL A 452 21.54 10.78 -8.70
CA VAL A 452 21.82 10.33 -10.07
C VAL A 452 21.00 9.10 -10.38
N VAL A 453 20.43 9.02 -11.59
CA VAL A 453 19.79 7.80 -12.13
C VAL A 453 20.41 7.45 -13.47
N ILE A 454 20.72 6.16 -13.68
CA ILE A 454 21.13 5.65 -14.98
C ILE A 454 19.90 5.06 -15.68
N ILE A 455 19.65 5.46 -16.93
CA ILE A 455 18.57 4.94 -17.76
C ILE A 455 19.15 4.19 -18.95
N THR A 456 18.66 2.98 -19.18
CA THR A 456 18.96 2.19 -20.38
C THR A 456 17.70 1.61 -21.00
N ARG A 457 17.81 1.13 -22.24
CA ARG A 457 16.72 0.47 -22.95
C ARG A 457 16.44 -0.90 -22.32
N GLY A 458 15.17 -1.19 -22.06
CA GLY A 458 14.75 -2.45 -21.43
C GLY A 458 14.64 -3.64 -22.39
N ASP A 459 14.29 -3.44 -23.65
CA ASP A 459 14.07 -4.53 -24.62
C ASP A 459 15.32 -4.90 -25.43
N ARG A 460 16.45 -4.21 -25.23
CA ARG A 460 17.75 -4.51 -25.85
C ARG A 460 18.91 -4.12 -24.93
N PHE A 461 19.93 -4.97 -24.88
CA PHE A 461 21.07 -4.81 -23.95
C PHE A 461 22.29 -4.08 -24.51
N SER A 462 22.32 -3.72 -25.81
CA SER A 462 23.55 -3.31 -26.52
C SER A 462 24.34 -2.21 -25.80
N ASP A 463 23.71 -1.08 -25.49
CA ASP A 463 24.34 0.05 -24.79
C ASP A 463 24.36 -0.12 -23.26
N ALA A 464 23.80 -1.22 -22.76
CA ALA A 464 23.47 -1.42 -21.35
C ALA A 464 24.53 -2.23 -20.59
N LEU A 465 25.28 -3.11 -21.28
CA LEU A 465 26.19 -4.08 -20.65
C LEU A 465 27.30 -3.44 -19.81
N ALA A 466 27.76 -2.25 -20.20
CA ALA A 466 28.78 -1.49 -19.47
C ALA A 466 28.18 -0.52 -18.43
N GLY A 467 26.86 -0.45 -18.30
CA GLY A 467 26.16 0.54 -17.47
C GLY A 467 26.24 0.29 -15.96
N VAL A 468 26.43 -0.96 -15.53
CA VAL A 468 26.45 -1.30 -14.09
C VAL A 468 27.65 -0.68 -13.36
N PRO A 469 28.89 -0.74 -13.88
CA PRO A 469 29.99 -0.01 -13.26
C PRO A 469 29.80 1.50 -13.16
N LEU A 470 29.11 2.11 -14.14
CA LEU A 470 28.76 3.53 -14.08
C LEU A 470 27.72 3.82 -13.01
N ALA A 471 26.68 2.97 -12.91
CA ALA A 471 25.67 3.08 -11.88
C ALA A 471 26.29 2.96 -10.48
N ALA A 472 27.16 1.97 -10.27
CA ALA A 472 27.89 1.78 -9.02
C ALA A 472 28.79 2.98 -8.66
N LYS A 473 29.52 3.54 -9.63
CA LYS A 473 30.34 4.74 -9.44
C LYS A 473 29.54 5.91 -8.87
N HIS A 474 28.30 6.08 -9.31
CA HIS A 474 27.43 7.16 -8.85
C HIS A 474 26.57 6.77 -7.63
N ASN A 475 26.71 5.56 -7.08
CA ASN A 475 25.77 4.98 -6.12
C ASN A 475 24.31 5.19 -6.59
N ALA A 476 24.06 4.90 -7.87
CA ALA A 476 22.82 5.18 -8.57
C ALA A 476 22.11 3.88 -8.96
N PRO A 477 20.77 3.85 -8.92
CA PRO A 477 20.03 2.77 -9.54
C PRO A 477 20.13 2.84 -11.07
N LEU A 478 20.03 1.68 -11.70
CA LEU A 478 19.88 1.53 -13.14
C LEU A 478 18.41 1.17 -13.42
N LEU A 479 17.67 2.10 -14.02
CA LEU A 479 16.28 1.89 -14.41
C LEU A 479 16.14 1.68 -15.91
N LEU A 480 15.02 1.08 -16.29
CA LEU A 480 14.73 0.77 -17.68
C LEU A 480 13.75 1.77 -18.30
N SER A 481 13.94 2.06 -19.59
CA SER A 481 12.99 2.80 -20.43
C SER A 481 12.72 2.04 -21.73
N ARG A 482 11.58 2.31 -22.35
CA ARG A 482 11.34 1.87 -23.74
C ARG A 482 12.09 2.80 -24.68
N GLN A 483 12.22 2.35 -25.93
CA GLN A 483 12.84 3.15 -26.98
C GLN A 483 12.15 4.49 -27.19
N ASN A 484 10.82 4.51 -27.23
CA ASN A 484 10.02 5.65 -27.68
C ASN A 484 9.08 6.22 -26.61
N ARG A 485 9.14 5.73 -25.37
CA ARG A 485 8.29 6.20 -24.27
C ARG A 485 8.96 5.95 -22.90
N LEU A 486 8.84 6.93 -22.01
CA LEU A 486 9.09 6.75 -20.59
C LEU A 486 7.81 6.22 -19.91
N ASP A 487 7.83 4.98 -19.43
CA ASP A 487 6.68 4.45 -18.68
C ASP A 487 6.57 5.16 -17.31
N ASP A 488 5.33 5.34 -16.82
CA ASP A 488 5.06 6.08 -15.58
C ASP A 488 5.78 5.48 -14.37
N VAL A 489 5.98 4.16 -14.34
CA VAL A 489 6.73 3.48 -13.26
C VAL A 489 8.18 3.98 -13.18
N THR A 490 8.84 4.17 -14.32
CA THR A 490 10.21 4.70 -14.38
C THR A 490 10.23 6.19 -14.05
N ARG A 491 9.28 6.95 -14.61
CA ARG A 491 9.14 8.39 -14.33
C ARG A 491 8.95 8.65 -12.83
N ASN A 492 8.04 7.92 -12.20
CA ASN A 492 7.71 8.09 -10.78
C ASN A 492 8.87 7.63 -9.89
N GLU A 493 9.63 6.62 -10.31
CA GLU A 493 10.82 6.21 -9.57
C GLU A 493 11.93 7.27 -9.61
N ILE A 494 12.15 7.95 -10.74
CA ILE A 494 13.06 9.11 -10.84
C ILE A 494 12.63 10.21 -9.85
N ILE A 495 11.32 10.48 -9.76
CA ILE A 495 10.76 11.46 -8.82
C ILE A 495 10.96 11.02 -7.37
N ARG A 496 10.63 9.76 -7.04
CA ARG A 496 10.75 9.20 -5.69
C ARG A 496 12.19 9.28 -5.18
N LEU A 497 13.15 8.99 -6.05
CA LEU A 497 14.58 9.08 -5.73
C LEU A 497 15.05 10.52 -5.49
N GLY A 498 14.26 11.53 -5.90
CA GLY A 498 14.67 12.93 -5.88
C GLY A 498 15.86 13.21 -6.80
N ALA A 499 15.93 12.52 -7.93
CA ALA A 499 17.07 12.57 -8.83
C ALA A 499 17.22 13.94 -9.46
N LYS A 500 18.44 14.51 -9.39
CA LYS A 500 18.80 15.78 -10.00
C LYS A 500 19.43 15.58 -11.37
N GLN A 501 20.17 14.47 -11.52
CA GLN A 501 20.83 14.10 -12.75
C GLN A 501 20.30 12.77 -13.28
N VAL A 502 19.99 12.73 -14.58
CA VAL A 502 19.65 11.48 -15.28
C VAL A 502 20.65 11.25 -16.41
N ILE A 503 21.31 10.09 -16.40
CA ILE A 503 22.28 9.68 -17.41
C ILE A 503 21.63 8.60 -18.29
N VAL A 504 21.39 8.93 -19.55
CA VAL A 504 20.77 8.05 -20.54
C VAL A 504 21.86 7.36 -21.36
N LEU A 505 21.85 6.03 -21.38
CA LEU A 505 22.79 5.22 -22.13
C LEU A 505 22.24 4.86 -23.51
N GLY A 506 23.05 5.08 -24.54
CA GLY A 506 22.74 4.78 -25.93
C GLY A 506 22.19 5.96 -26.71
N GLY A 507 22.34 5.87 -28.04
CA GLY A 507 21.95 6.91 -28.98
C GLY A 507 20.43 7.04 -29.15
N PRO A 508 19.96 7.96 -30.02
CA PRO A 508 18.53 8.13 -30.33
C PRO A 508 17.83 6.87 -30.86
N LEU A 509 18.59 5.93 -31.47
CA LEU A 509 18.06 4.63 -31.88
C LEU A 509 17.84 3.67 -30.71
N ALA A 510 18.53 3.86 -29.59
CA ALA A 510 18.30 3.10 -28.36
C ALA A 510 17.18 3.75 -27.54
N ILE A 511 17.32 5.03 -27.23
CA ILE A 511 16.31 5.81 -26.49
C ILE A 511 16.10 7.11 -27.25
N GLN A 512 14.93 7.29 -27.84
CA GLN A 512 14.56 8.44 -28.66
C GLN A 512 14.55 9.73 -27.84
N ASP A 513 14.71 10.87 -28.52
CA ASP A 513 14.82 12.17 -27.86
C ASP A 513 13.52 12.61 -27.19
N ASN A 514 12.36 12.08 -27.60
CA ASN A 514 11.10 12.32 -26.90
C ASN A 514 11.15 11.81 -25.45
N VAL A 515 11.71 10.62 -25.21
CA VAL A 515 11.92 10.07 -23.87
C VAL A 515 12.83 10.97 -23.05
N VAL A 516 13.95 11.43 -23.63
CA VAL A 516 14.88 12.35 -22.96
C VAL A 516 14.21 13.68 -22.63
N ASN A 517 13.38 14.20 -23.53
CA ASN A 517 12.60 15.41 -23.30
C ASN A 517 11.55 15.22 -22.21
N ASP A 518 10.93 14.03 -22.11
CA ASP A 518 10.00 13.73 -21.02
C ASP A 518 10.70 13.64 -19.66
N ILE A 519 11.93 13.09 -19.63
CA ILE A 519 12.78 13.11 -18.43
C ILE A 519 13.11 14.55 -18.01
N ARG A 520 13.46 15.43 -18.95
CA ARG A 520 13.76 16.86 -18.67
C ARG A 520 12.59 17.63 -18.07
N LYS A 521 11.35 17.19 -18.33
CA LYS A 521 10.13 17.82 -17.79
C LYS A 521 9.80 17.35 -16.36
N ILE A 522 10.55 16.40 -15.80
CA ILE A 522 10.33 15.92 -14.45
C ILE A 522 10.81 16.99 -13.46
N ASN A 523 9.93 17.42 -12.56
CA ASN A 523 10.28 18.39 -11.52
C ASN A 523 11.42 17.85 -10.64
N GLY A 524 12.43 18.68 -10.37
CA GLY A 524 13.64 18.32 -9.63
C GLY A 524 14.81 17.82 -10.48
N VAL A 525 14.57 17.36 -11.71
CA VAL A 525 15.64 16.96 -12.63
C VAL A 525 16.24 18.22 -13.27
N THR A 526 17.48 18.54 -12.93
CA THR A 526 18.19 19.74 -13.41
C THR A 526 19.18 19.44 -14.54
N ASN A 527 19.61 18.17 -14.68
CA ASN A 527 20.58 17.77 -15.69
C ASN A 527 20.20 16.43 -16.32
N VAL A 528 20.02 16.40 -17.64
CA VAL A 528 19.81 15.17 -18.39
C VAL A 528 20.92 15.04 -19.42
N ARG A 529 21.77 14.02 -19.24
CA ARG A 529 22.94 13.77 -20.07
C ARG A 529 22.81 12.45 -20.78
N ARG A 530 23.21 12.40 -22.05
CA ARG A 530 23.27 11.16 -22.85
C ARG A 530 24.73 10.73 -23.01
N ILE A 531 25.01 9.45 -22.82
CA ILE A 531 26.29 8.81 -23.19
C ILE A 531 26.00 7.85 -24.34
N ALA A 532 26.47 8.19 -25.54
CA ALA A 532 26.27 7.39 -26.73
C ALA A 532 27.44 7.54 -27.70
N GLY A 533 27.91 6.43 -28.24
CA GLY A 533 28.78 6.40 -29.39
C GLY A 533 28.02 6.05 -30.68
N ASN A 534 28.76 5.82 -31.77
CA ASN A 534 28.17 5.43 -33.06
C ASN A 534 27.59 4.00 -33.02
N ASN A 535 28.11 3.16 -32.13
CA ASN A 535 27.67 1.80 -31.88
C ASN A 535 27.91 1.44 -30.40
N MET A 536 27.54 0.23 -30.00
CA MET A 536 27.65 -0.23 -28.61
C MET A 536 29.10 -0.29 -28.10
N HIS A 537 30.09 -0.54 -28.97
CA HIS A 537 31.50 -0.58 -28.59
C HIS A 537 32.01 0.83 -28.28
N ASP A 538 31.61 1.81 -29.07
CA ASP A 538 31.88 3.24 -28.80
C ASP A 538 31.16 3.71 -27.52
N THR A 539 29.90 3.32 -27.32
CA THR A 539 29.17 3.63 -26.07
C THR A 539 29.88 3.02 -24.86
N ALA A 540 30.30 1.76 -24.92
CA ALA A 540 31.04 1.11 -23.83
C ALA A 540 32.39 1.78 -23.56
N ALA A 541 33.11 2.20 -24.62
CA ALA A 541 34.33 2.98 -24.49
C ALA A 541 34.08 4.30 -23.75
N LEU A 542 33.04 5.06 -24.12
CA LEU A 542 32.68 6.30 -23.43
C LEU A 542 32.28 6.07 -21.97
N ILE A 543 31.50 5.03 -21.68
CA ILE A 543 31.17 4.65 -20.30
C ILE A 543 32.44 4.30 -19.51
N SER A 544 33.42 3.62 -20.12
CA SER A 544 34.69 3.30 -19.46
C SER A 544 35.48 4.54 -19.02
N ASN A 545 35.34 5.66 -19.75
CA ASN A 545 35.96 6.94 -19.41
C ASN A 545 35.32 7.55 -18.17
N GLU A 546 34.02 7.40 -18.05
CA GLU A 546 33.28 7.84 -16.89
C GLU A 546 33.53 6.94 -15.69
N VAL A 547 33.62 5.62 -15.87
CA VAL A 547 33.91 4.69 -14.76
C VAL A 547 35.31 4.94 -14.19
N ALA A 548 36.31 5.05 -15.06
CA ALA A 548 37.72 5.21 -14.69
C ALA A 548 38.35 6.42 -15.40
N PRO A 549 38.07 7.66 -14.92
CA PRO A 549 38.57 8.89 -15.53
C PRO A 549 40.09 9.02 -15.42
N ASN A 550 40.68 8.44 -14.37
CA ASN A 550 42.12 8.50 -14.10
C ASN A 550 42.88 7.25 -14.63
N GLY A 551 42.23 6.42 -15.45
CA GLY A 551 42.77 5.14 -15.90
C GLY A 551 42.39 3.97 -15.00
N ALA A 552 42.63 2.76 -15.49
CA ALA A 552 42.38 1.50 -14.80
C ALA A 552 43.45 0.47 -15.16
N ASN A 553 44.07 -0.17 -14.16
CA ASN A 553 45.07 -1.21 -14.40
C ASN A 553 44.47 -2.47 -15.04
N GLN A 554 43.18 -2.73 -14.79
CA GLN A 554 42.44 -3.88 -15.30
C GLN A 554 41.14 -3.43 -16.00
N ALA A 555 40.76 -4.14 -17.06
CA ALA A 555 39.43 -4.06 -17.67
C ALA A 555 38.85 -5.45 -17.90
N ILE A 556 37.53 -5.55 -17.87
CA ILE A 556 36.80 -6.78 -18.20
C ILE A 556 36.32 -6.71 -19.64
N ILE A 557 36.58 -7.76 -20.42
CA ILE A 557 36.18 -7.89 -21.81
C ILE A 557 35.10 -8.95 -21.93
N VAL A 558 33.95 -8.56 -22.46
CA VAL A 558 32.78 -9.43 -22.65
C VAL A 558 32.34 -9.39 -24.11
N SER A 559 31.58 -10.41 -24.51
CA SER A 559 31.06 -10.51 -25.87
C SER A 559 29.93 -9.51 -26.12
N ASP A 560 29.94 -8.86 -27.28
CA ASP A 560 28.92 -7.91 -27.72
C ASP A 560 27.56 -8.55 -28.07
N ASN A 561 27.51 -9.88 -28.19
CA ASN A 561 26.31 -10.63 -28.54
C ASN A 561 25.89 -11.68 -27.49
N ARG A 562 26.61 -11.78 -26.37
CA ARG A 562 26.27 -12.66 -25.23
C ARG A 562 26.18 -11.89 -23.93
N PHE A 563 24.98 -11.41 -23.62
CA PHE A 563 24.73 -10.62 -22.41
C PHE A 563 24.95 -11.42 -21.12
N GLN A 564 24.81 -12.75 -21.13
CA GLN A 564 24.94 -13.60 -19.94
C GLN A 564 26.36 -13.55 -19.35
N ASP A 565 27.37 -13.48 -20.20
CA ASP A 565 28.78 -13.39 -19.79
C ASP A 565 29.04 -12.02 -19.13
N ALA A 566 28.44 -10.95 -19.67
CA ALA A 566 28.50 -9.63 -19.05
C ALA A 566 27.77 -9.56 -17.70
N LEU A 567 26.57 -10.13 -17.60
CA LEU A 567 25.82 -10.17 -16.34
C LEU A 567 26.53 -10.95 -15.24
N SER A 568 27.33 -11.96 -15.61
CA SER A 568 28.09 -12.78 -14.66
C SER A 568 29.16 -12.02 -13.89
N VAL A 569 29.54 -10.84 -14.37
CA VAL A 569 30.64 -10.04 -13.82
C VAL A 569 30.23 -8.60 -13.53
N ALA A 570 29.03 -8.18 -13.94
CA ALA A 570 28.57 -6.81 -13.83
C ALA A 570 28.58 -6.28 -12.39
N SER A 571 28.11 -7.08 -11.42
CA SER A 571 28.09 -6.66 -10.02
C SER A 571 29.50 -6.52 -9.44
N TYR A 572 30.39 -7.46 -9.75
CA TYR A 572 31.79 -7.39 -9.35
C TYR A 572 32.52 -6.19 -9.98
N ALA A 573 32.33 -5.98 -11.29
CA ALA A 573 32.90 -4.86 -12.01
C ALA A 573 32.46 -3.53 -11.40
N GLY A 574 31.18 -3.41 -11.03
CA GLY A 574 30.67 -2.22 -10.36
C GLY A 574 31.20 -2.03 -8.95
N ALA A 575 31.21 -3.07 -8.12
CA ALA A 575 31.73 -3.00 -6.75
C ALA A 575 33.21 -2.60 -6.69
N ASN A 576 33.98 -2.87 -7.75
CA ASN A 576 35.42 -2.62 -7.81
C ASN A 576 35.81 -1.48 -8.78
N GLY A 577 34.83 -0.77 -9.36
CA GLY A 577 35.09 0.31 -10.32
C GLY A 577 35.85 -0.13 -11.58
N ILE A 578 35.72 -1.40 -11.99
CA ILE A 578 36.41 -1.96 -13.14
C ILE A 578 35.58 -1.71 -14.42
N PRO A 579 36.15 -1.07 -15.45
CA PRO A 579 35.43 -0.87 -16.71
C PRO A 579 35.14 -2.18 -17.45
N ILE A 580 33.94 -2.26 -18.03
CA ILE A 580 33.56 -3.33 -18.96
C ILE A 580 33.66 -2.79 -20.39
N LEU A 581 34.37 -3.50 -21.25
CA LEU A 581 34.49 -3.21 -22.68
C LEU A 581 34.02 -4.42 -23.50
N LEU A 582 33.63 -4.15 -24.75
CA LEU A 582 33.00 -5.13 -25.62
C LEU A 582 33.94 -5.60 -26.73
N ALA A 583 33.93 -6.90 -27.01
CA ALA A 583 34.58 -7.50 -28.18
C ALA A 583 33.65 -8.52 -28.84
N ASN A 584 34.04 -9.06 -29.99
CA ASN A 584 33.33 -10.17 -30.62
C ASN A 584 34.26 -11.33 -30.96
N THR A 585 33.69 -12.41 -31.49
CA THR A 585 34.42 -13.62 -31.83
C THR A 585 35.58 -13.38 -32.81
N LYS A 586 35.50 -12.34 -33.64
CA LYS A 586 36.42 -12.12 -34.77
C LYS A 586 37.46 -11.02 -34.53
N GLN A 587 37.15 -10.02 -33.72
CA GLN A 587 38.05 -8.88 -33.51
C GLN A 587 37.85 -8.19 -32.15
N VAL A 588 38.90 -7.47 -31.73
CA VAL A 588 38.79 -6.39 -30.73
C VAL A 588 38.44 -5.11 -31.50
N PRO A 589 37.23 -4.55 -31.35
CA PRO A 589 36.82 -3.34 -32.06
C PRO A 589 37.73 -2.15 -31.74
N LYS A 590 37.87 -1.22 -32.70
CA LYS A 590 38.76 -0.06 -32.58
C LYS A 590 38.46 0.77 -31.31
N ALA A 591 37.19 1.01 -31.03
CA ALA A 591 36.73 1.68 -29.81
C ALA A 591 37.27 1.03 -28.53
N THR A 592 37.25 -0.31 -28.46
CA THR A 592 37.77 -1.07 -27.32
C THR A 592 39.30 -0.98 -27.23
N GLN A 593 40.01 -1.05 -28.35
CA GLN A 593 41.47 -0.88 -28.37
C GLN A 593 41.87 0.51 -27.87
N ASP A 594 41.16 1.55 -28.29
CA ASP A 594 41.44 2.93 -27.92
C ASP A 594 41.09 3.20 -26.46
N ALA A 595 40.00 2.62 -25.94
CA ALA A 595 39.65 2.66 -24.53
C ALA A 595 40.72 1.98 -23.65
N LEU A 596 41.20 0.79 -24.03
CA LEU A 596 42.27 0.08 -23.31
C LEU A 596 43.56 0.91 -23.23
N LYS A 597 43.93 1.60 -24.33
CA LYS A 597 45.08 2.50 -24.37
C LYS A 597 44.88 3.72 -23.48
N ARG A 598 43.73 4.41 -23.60
CA ARG A 598 43.41 5.59 -22.78
C ARG A 598 43.40 5.26 -21.29
N LEU A 599 42.87 4.09 -20.92
CA LEU A 599 42.83 3.63 -19.53
C LEU A 599 44.19 3.17 -19.00
N ASN A 600 45.19 2.99 -19.86
CA ASN A 600 46.47 2.36 -19.54
C ASN A 600 46.30 0.95 -18.92
N VAL A 601 45.38 0.16 -19.46
CA VAL A 601 45.10 -1.21 -18.98
C VAL A 601 46.30 -2.12 -19.23
N LYS A 602 46.71 -2.84 -18.19
CA LYS A 602 47.81 -3.82 -18.24
C LYS A 602 47.32 -5.26 -18.24
N ASN A 603 46.16 -5.51 -17.65
CA ASN A 603 45.57 -6.84 -17.49
C ASN A 603 44.12 -6.85 -17.96
N THR A 604 43.71 -7.90 -18.64
CA THR A 604 42.31 -8.06 -19.06
C THR A 604 41.72 -9.36 -18.55
N LEU A 605 40.47 -9.31 -18.09
CA LEU A 605 39.68 -10.49 -17.80
C LEU A 605 38.70 -10.73 -18.94
N VAL A 606 38.89 -11.82 -19.69
CA VAL A 606 38.02 -12.20 -20.79
C VAL A 606 36.96 -13.15 -20.27
N ILE A 607 35.68 -12.78 -20.36
CA ILE A 607 34.58 -13.59 -19.84
C ILE A 607 33.85 -14.28 -20.98
N GLY A 608 33.65 -15.59 -20.83
CA GLY A 608 33.04 -16.44 -21.84
C GLY A 608 34.08 -17.20 -22.67
N GLY A 609 33.62 -18.30 -23.27
CA GLY A 609 34.51 -19.18 -24.02
C GLY A 609 34.86 -18.72 -25.43
N PRO A 610 35.71 -19.48 -26.15
CA PRO A 610 36.21 -19.14 -27.49
C PRO A 610 35.15 -18.84 -28.54
N MET A 611 33.94 -19.37 -28.40
CA MET A 611 32.83 -19.07 -29.33
C MET A 611 32.29 -17.64 -29.17
N ALA A 612 32.43 -17.05 -27.97
CA ALA A 612 32.03 -15.68 -27.68
C ALA A 612 33.15 -14.70 -28.02
N ILE A 613 34.38 -15.02 -27.60
CA ILE A 613 35.61 -14.28 -27.90
C ILE A 613 36.71 -15.30 -28.19
N SER A 614 37.10 -15.46 -29.46
CA SER A 614 38.06 -16.48 -29.87
C SER A 614 39.43 -16.28 -29.22
N GLU A 615 40.25 -17.34 -29.19
CA GLU A 615 41.60 -17.23 -28.64
C GLU A 615 42.49 -16.25 -29.40
N ASN A 616 42.30 -16.14 -30.72
CA ASN A 616 43.02 -15.17 -31.52
C ASN A 616 42.66 -13.73 -31.13
N VAL A 617 41.39 -13.47 -30.84
CA VAL A 617 40.95 -12.16 -30.34
C VAL A 617 41.49 -11.90 -28.94
N ALA A 618 41.40 -12.88 -28.04
CA ALA A 618 41.86 -12.74 -26.66
C ALA A 618 43.36 -12.43 -26.57
N LYS A 619 44.19 -13.12 -27.38
CA LYS A 619 45.65 -12.88 -27.47
C LYS A 619 46.03 -11.45 -27.85
N ASN A 620 45.13 -10.70 -28.50
CA ASN A 620 45.36 -9.31 -28.88
C ASN A 620 45.02 -8.30 -27.76
N LEU A 621 44.63 -8.78 -26.57
CA LEU A 621 44.34 -7.95 -25.41
C LEU A 621 45.55 -7.88 -24.46
N PRO A 622 45.66 -6.83 -23.61
CA PRO A 622 46.72 -6.75 -22.59
C PRO A 622 46.59 -7.88 -21.55
N SER A 623 47.64 -8.71 -21.42
CA SER A 623 47.76 -9.82 -20.44
C SER A 623 46.42 -10.52 -20.12
N PRO A 624 45.81 -11.20 -21.11
CA PRO A 624 44.45 -11.72 -20.99
C PRO A 624 44.41 -12.95 -20.09
N ARG A 625 43.45 -12.97 -19.15
CA ARG A 625 43.05 -14.16 -18.39
C ARG A 625 41.59 -14.47 -18.68
N ARG A 626 41.30 -15.69 -19.13
CA ARG A 626 39.95 -16.13 -19.45
C ARG A 626 39.23 -16.73 -18.23
N ILE A 627 37.95 -16.41 -18.07
CA ILE A 627 37.01 -17.07 -17.17
C ILE A 627 35.86 -17.58 -18.01
N GLU A 628 35.66 -18.90 -18.00
CA GLU A 628 34.67 -19.57 -18.85
C GLU A 628 34.14 -20.84 -18.18
N GLY A 629 33.08 -21.38 -18.76
CA GLY A 629 32.56 -22.70 -18.47
C GLY A 629 31.81 -23.26 -19.68
N ALA A 630 31.47 -24.55 -19.62
CA ALA A 630 30.80 -25.25 -20.71
C ALA A 630 29.44 -24.63 -21.07
N THR A 631 28.73 -24.09 -20.07
CA THR A 631 27.48 -23.35 -20.25
C THR A 631 27.58 -21.93 -19.69
N ARG A 632 26.57 -21.11 -19.97
CA ARG A 632 26.38 -19.78 -19.34
C ARG A 632 26.28 -19.86 -17.81
N PHE A 633 25.77 -20.96 -17.28
CA PHE A 633 25.66 -21.18 -15.84
C PHE A 633 27.02 -21.53 -15.24
N ASP A 634 27.80 -22.34 -15.94
CA ASP A 634 29.17 -22.68 -15.51
C ASP A 634 30.09 -21.46 -15.59
N THR A 635 29.96 -20.63 -16.63
CA THR A 635 30.69 -19.35 -16.73
C THR A 635 30.29 -18.39 -15.60
N ASN A 636 29.00 -18.30 -15.29
CA ASN A 636 28.50 -17.48 -14.19
C ASN A 636 29.05 -17.93 -12.82
N ILE A 637 29.03 -19.24 -12.53
CA ILE A 637 29.60 -19.76 -11.28
C ILE A 637 31.13 -19.69 -11.26
N ALA A 638 31.82 -19.88 -12.39
CA ALA A 638 33.27 -19.69 -12.49
C ALA A 638 33.67 -18.23 -12.17
N ALA A 639 32.93 -17.26 -12.71
CA ALA A 639 33.10 -15.85 -12.38
C ALA A 639 32.82 -15.59 -10.89
N PHE A 640 31.68 -16.06 -10.37
CA PHE A 640 31.33 -15.93 -8.96
C PHE A 640 32.44 -16.45 -8.03
N ASN A 641 32.96 -17.65 -8.30
CA ASN A 641 34.02 -18.29 -7.51
C ASN A 641 35.37 -17.58 -7.66
N HIS A 642 35.66 -17.03 -8.84
CA HIS A 642 36.89 -16.26 -9.06
C HIS A 642 36.89 -14.97 -8.24
N PHE A 643 35.75 -14.27 -8.21
CA PHE A 643 35.62 -12.95 -7.58
C PHE A 643 35.31 -12.98 -6.09
N LYS A 644 34.78 -14.11 -5.57
CA LYS A 644 34.49 -14.32 -4.15
C LYS A 644 33.72 -13.16 -3.50
N PRO A 645 32.51 -12.82 -4.02
CA PRO A 645 31.69 -11.75 -3.44
C PRO A 645 31.24 -12.10 -2.01
N ASN A 646 30.65 -11.14 -1.29
CA ASN A 646 30.00 -11.44 -0.02
C ASN A 646 28.87 -12.47 -0.24
N THR A 647 28.89 -13.56 0.53
CA THR A 647 27.97 -14.70 0.39
C THR A 647 26.87 -14.74 1.44
N ASN A 648 26.68 -13.70 2.25
CA ASN A 648 25.52 -13.63 3.14
C ASN A 648 24.21 -13.50 2.32
N LYS A 649 24.26 -12.73 1.23
CA LYS A 649 23.12 -12.46 0.35
C LYS A 649 23.49 -12.76 -1.10
N VAL A 650 22.51 -13.20 -1.89
CA VAL A 650 22.68 -13.39 -3.33
C VAL A 650 21.42 -13.04 -4.10
N TYR A 651 21.61 -12.52 -5.31
CA TYR A 651 20.53 -12.28 -6.26
C TYR A 651 20.50 -13.37 -7.32
N LEU A 652 19.32 -13.89 -7.62
CA LEU A 652 19.11 -14.84 -8.71
C LEU A 652 18.32 -14.18 -9.82
N ALA A 653 18.75 -14.34 -11.06
CA ALA A 653 18.02 -13.83 -12.22
C ALA A 653 17.99 -14.87 -13.35
N THR A 654 17.01 -14.75 -14.24
CA THR A 654 16.92 -15.65 -15.39
C THR A 654 18.08 -15.41 -16.36
N SER A 655 18.57 -16.46 -17.01
CA SER A 655 19.57 -16.34 -18.07
C SER A 655 18.96 -16.11 -19.46
N GLU A 656 17.63 -16.24 -19.57
CA GLU A 656 16.89 -16.16 -20.83
C GLU A 656 16.57 -14.72 -21.23
N ARG A 657 16.60 -13.80 -20.27
CA ARG A 657 16.41 -12.37 -20.50
C ARG A 657 17.33 -11.55 -19.60
N HIS A 658 17.49 -10.26 -19.90
CA HIS A 658 18.56 -9.42 -19.32
C HIS A 658 18.05 -8.32 -18.40
N GLU A 659 16.76 -8.00 -18.45
CA GLU A 659 16.21 -6.74 -17.93
C GLU A 659 16.28 -6.65 -16.41
N ASP A 660 15.75 -7.68 -15.74
CA ASP A 660 15.72 -7.78 -14.28
C ASP A 660 17.15 -7.97 -13.74
N ALA A 661 17.97 -8.79 -14.41
CA ALA A 661 19.35 -9.07 -14.04
C ALA A 661 20.24 -7.82 -14.15
N LEU A 662 20.03 -6.97 -15.16
CA LEU A 662 20.82 -5.76 -15.35
C LEU A 662 20.56 -4.73 -14.26
N SER A 663 19.28 -4.47 -13.98
CA SER A 663 18.88 -3.57 -12.88
C SER A 663 19.35 -4.15 -11.53
N GLY A 664 19.20 -5.46 -11.36
CA GLY A 664 19.66 -6.21 -10.20
C GLY A 664 21.16 -6.19 -9.99
N ALA A 665 21.95 -6.21 -11.06
CA ALA A 665 23.40 -6.17 -10.97
C ALA A 665 23.91 -4.82 -10.43
N ALA A 666 23.19 -3.72 -10.67
CA ALA A 666 23.49 -2.44 -10.03
C ALA A 666 23.25 -2.49 -8.51
N LEU A 667 22.15 -3.12 -8.08
CA LEU A 667 21.88 -3.34 -6.66
C LEU A 667 22.92 -4.29 -6.02
N ALA A 668 23.25 -5.38 -6.70
CA ALA A 668 24.25 -6.34 -6.26
C ALA A 668 25.64 -5.70 -6.17
N ALA A 669 26.01 -4.80 -7.09
CA ALA A 669 27.24 -4.03 -7.02
C ALA A 669 27.29 -3.13 -5.78
N LYS A 670 26.19 -2.42 -5.49
CA LYS A 670 26.07 -1.56 -4.31
C LYS A 670 26.25 -2.35 -3.00
N GLU A 671 25.70 -3.56 -2.94
CA GLU A 671 25.76 -4.43 -1.76
C GLU A 671 27.02 -5.31 -1.72
N ASN A 672 27.85 -5.26 -2.76
CA ASN A 672 29.03 -6.12 -2.95
C ASN A 672 28.70 -7.63 -2.87
N VAL A 673 27.61 -8.03 -3.53
CA VAL A 673 27.13 -9.42 -3.62
C VAL A 673 27.10 -9.91 -5.07
N GLY A 674 26.96 -11.23 -5.25
CA GLY A 674 26.91 -11.85 -6.57
C GLY A 674 25.50 -11.90 -7.17
N VAL A 675 25.46 -11.98 -8.51
CA VAL A 675 24.27 -12.34 -9.28
C VAL A 675 24.48 -13.73 -9.88
N ILE A 676 23.60 -14.67 -9.52
CA ILE A 676 23.59 -16.03 -10.04
C ILE A 676 22.52 -16.17 -11.10
N LEU A 677 22.90 -16.75 -12.25
CA LEU A 677 21.97 -17.01 -13.34
C LEU A 677 21.32 -18.38 -13.20
N VAL A 678 20.01 -18.44 -13.48
CA VAL A 678 19.22 -19.68 -13.50
C VAL A 678 18.46 -19.83 -14.81
N ASP A 679 18.16 -21.06 -15.23
CA ASP A 679 17.09 -21.29 -16.20
C ASP A 679 15.77 -21.22 -15.43
N GLY A 680 15.04 -20.13 -15.63
CA GLY A 680 13.85 -19.84 -14.86
C GLY A 680 12.60 -20.62 -15.29
N THR A 681 12.64 -21.38 -16.39
CA THR A 681 11.45 -22.06 -16.92
C THR A 681 11.58 -23.56 -17.00
N ARG A 682 12.80 -24.11 -17.15
CA ARG A 682 13.01 -25.55 -17.33
C ARG A 682 13.55 -26.24 -16.07
N SER A 683 14.78 -25.92 -15.65
CA SER A 683 15.43 -26.59 -14.51
C SER A 683 16.64 -25.83 -13.98
N ILE A 684 16.94 -25.96 -12.69
CA ILE A 684 18.17 -25.39 -12.11
C ILE A 684 19.37 -26.23 -12.55
N HIS A 685 20.34 -25.60 -13.24
CA HIS A 685 21.57 -26.27 -13.69
C HIS A 685 22.37 -26.80 -12.51
N ASN A 686 23.07 -27.93 -12.68
CA ASN A 686 23.70 -28.63 -11.56
C ASN A 686 24.75 -27.76 -10.83
N THR A 687 25.54 -26.98 -11.57
CA THR A 687 26.53 -26.05 -11.00
C THR A 687 25.89 -24.98 -10.10
N THR A 688 24.76 -24.43 -10.53
CA THR A 688 23.97 -23.45 -9.77
C THR A 688 23.38 -24.11 -8.54
N ARG A 689 22.81 -25.31 -8.67
CA ARG A 689 22.29 -26.09 -7.55
C ARG A 689 23.37 -26.34 -6.50
N THR A 690 24.55 -26.78 -6.90
CA THR A 690 25.69 -27.01 -6.01
C THR A 690 26.14 -25.74 -5.31
N ASN A 691 26.14 -24.59 -5.99
CA ASN A 691 26.47 -23.32 -5.36
C ASN A 691 25.42 -22.95 -4.29
N LEU A 692 24.12 -23.01 -4.63
CA LEU A 692 23.03 -22.68 -3.70
C LEU A 692 23.05 -23.53 -2.43
N THR A 693 23.33 -24.84 -2.54
CA THR A 693 23.35 -25.74 -1.39
C THR A 693 24.62 -25.62 -0.54
N ARG A 694 25.78 -25.30 -1.14
CA ARG A 694 27.07 -25.28 -0.41
C ARG A 694 27.38 -23.95 0.26
N THR A 695 26.87 -22.85 -0.27
CA THR A 695 27.24 -21.50 0.21
C THR A 695 26.42 -21.04 1.43
N ASN A 696 25.31 -21.72 1.75
CA ASN A 696 24.43 -21.43 2.89
C ASN A 696 24.09 -19.94 3.04
N TYR A 697 23.47 -19.36 2.01
CA TYR A 697 23.02 -17.98 1.99
C TYR A 697 22.01 -17.71 3.12
N SER A 698 22.12 -16.55 3.78
CA SER A 698 21.14 -16.10 4.76
C SER A 698 19.98 -15.31 4.14
N ASP A 699 20.17 -14.77 2.94
CA ASP A 699 19.13 -14.06 2.18
C ASP A 699 19.28 -14.30 0.65
N VAL A 700 18.23 -14.80 0.01
CA VAL A 700 18.20 -15.10 -1.43
C VAL A 700 17.07 -14.30 -2.08
N ASN A 701 17.42 -13.45 -3.04
CA ASN A 701 16.46 -12.57 -3.70
C ASN A 701 16.36 -12.93 -5.19
N VAL A 702 15.20 -13.43 -5.59
CA VAL A 702 14.88 -13.77 -6.96
C VAL A 702 14.35 -12.54 -7.68
N LEU A 703 15.03 -12.15 -8.75
CA LEU A 703 14.71 -10.98 -9.55
C LEU A 703 13.86 -11.38 -10.75
N GLY A 704 12.68 -10.76 -10.84
CA GLY A 704 11.75 -10.98 -11.94
C GLY A 704 10.54 -11.83 -11.56
N GLY A 705 9.50 -11.72 -12.39
CA GLY A 705 8.20 -12.34 -12.12
C GLY A 705 8.11 -13.83 -12.48
N HIS A 706 6.97 -14.44 -12.18
CA HIS A 706 6.68 -15.86 -12.44
C HIS A 706 6.74 -16.27 -13.93
N ILE A 707 6.70 -15.32 -14.86
CA ILE A 707 6.86 -15.58 -16.30
C ILE A 707 8.31 -15.93 -16.65
N VAL A 708 9.28 -15.28 -15.98
CA VAL A 708 10.71 -15.41 -16.28
C VAL A 708 11.43 -16.37 -15.34
N ILE A 709 10.92 -16.51 -14.11
CA ILE A 709 11.31 -17.53 -13.14
C ILE A 709 10.03 -18.12 -12.56
N THR A 710 9.58 -19.24 -13.12
CA THR A 710 8.32 -19.92 -12.79
C THR A 710 8.21 -20.24 -11.30
N ASN A 711 6.96 -20.37 -10.81
CA ASN A 711 6.71 -20.76 -9.43
C ASN A 711 7.32 -22.13 -9.09
N ASN A 712 7.42 -23.03 -10.08
CA ASN A 712 8.12 -24.32 -9.92
C ASN A 712 9.62 -24.11 -9.64
N ILE A 713 10.32 -23.32 -10.47
CA ILE A 713 11.75 -23.05 -10.25
C ILE A 713 11.97 -22.28 -8.95
N TYR A 714 11.08 -21.35 -8.61
CA TYR A 714 11.13 -20.63 -7.34
C TYR A 714 10.98 -21.53 -6.12
N GLY A 715 10.02 -22.47 -6.15
CA GLY A 715 9.89 -23.49 -5.10
C GLY A 715 11.12 -24.41 -5.02
N GLN A 716 11.72 -24.77 -6.16
CA GLN A 716 12.99 -25.52 -6.15
C GLN A 716 14.14 -24.72 -5.54
N ILE A 717 14.27 -23.41 -5.84
CA ILE A 717 15.26 -22.53 -5.20
C ILE A 717 15.04 -22.52 -3.69
N ARG A 718 13.79 -22.37 -3.25
CA ARG A 718 13.43 -22.38 -1.83
C ARG A 718 13.88 -23.67 -1.14
N ASN A 719 13.53 -24.82 -1.69
CA ASN A 719 13.89 -26.14 -1.15
C ASN A 719 15.41 -26.44 -1.14
N LEU A 720 16.22 -25.66 -1.87
CA LEU A 720 17.68 -25.82 -1.88
C LEU A 720 18.37 -24.97 -0.81
N VAL A 721 17.68 -23.98 -0.24
CA VAL A 721 18.24 -22.91 0.60
C VAL A 721 17.69 -22.93 2.03
N ASP A 722 16.40 -23.24 2.16
CA ASP A 722 15.73 -23.52 3.44
C ASP A 722 15.91 -24.99 3.81
#